data_AF-A0A816VD18-F1
#
_entry.id   AF-A0A816VD18-F1
#
_cell.length_a   1.000
_cell.length_b   1.000
_cell.length_c   1.000
_cell.angle_alpha   90.00
_cell.angle_beta   90.00
_cell.angle_gamma   90.00
#
_symmetry.space_group_name_H-M   'P 1'
#
loop_
_entity.id
_entity.type
_entity.pdbx_description
1 polymer ?
#
loop_
_entity_poly.entity_id
_entity_poly.type
_entity_poly.pdbx_seq_one_letter_code
_entity_poly.pdbx_strand_id
1 'polypeptide(L)'
;MGKLLCDSTATLQSPSPTVQWREPSTASAPLDDVDLVDQSTAAAAVEAAEKIMSAAAATTAWDEVYGLEEQQRRQLQRLHAMGVLWKHPGKGQSSSPPVVFRLSHGGEVSSDGNCLFTASQKAMGACGIDARDLRRRTVRRFLEDFGSAGEVEKEAIAEAIRHMYSPDLKSGWGIHIVQEEKLLAKKDERESLDSAIDELMQIGMQRETAAESIYRERCLPVNDGPSWAKYMSISGSTEDEHDIITLQYTEDGLLSVDENRQGHAAAFGDDIAIECLATEFKREIYVVQAHGADGMVEEENCVFFLPHKPRSEVIESPLFLFMKGTGWCGGGADHYEPLIANASPMISHEKVALVLRDALHVAIPIDSSWWLVVLLMMASLSSSVTSRSYRSGYSASLSPVNGIRHRSLSFLSASPQGLKVHELCVRFQRKSGRSSVFMQDGAIVANSDSTESTKSSLKGLKDEVLSVLSEEAAKVGSESDGQSQSTVSITVVGASGDLAKKKIFPALFALYYEDCLPEHFTIYGYSRSKMTDVELRNMVSKTLTCRIDKRANCGEKMEEFLKRCFYHSGQYDSQEHFTELDKKLKEHEAGRISNRLFYLSIPPNIFVDAVKCASSSASSVNGWTRVIVEKPFGRDSETSAALTKSLKQYLEEDQIFRIDHYLGKELVENLSVLRFSNLIFEPLWSRQYIRNVQFIFSEDFGTEGRGGYFDHYGIIRDIMQNHLLQILALFAMETPVSLDAEDIRNEKVKVLRSMRPIQMEDVVIGQYKSHTKGGVTHPGYTDDKTVPKDSLTPTFAAAALFIDNARWDGVPFLMKAGKALHTRRAEIRVQFRHVPGNLYNRNTGCDLDKATNELVIRVQPDEAIYLKINNKVPGLGMRLDRSNLNLLYSARYSKEIPDAYERLLLDAIEGERRLFIRSDELDAAWSLFTPLLKEIEEKRRIPEYYPYGSRGPVGAHYLAAKHKVQWGDMSLDQ
;
A
#
# COMPACT_ATOMS: atom_id res chain seq x y z
N MET A 1 10.26 23.15 4.91
CA MET A 1 9.20 22.31 4.30
C MET A 1 7.81 22.60 4.88
N GLY A 2 7.04 23.51 4.27
CA GLY A 2 5.67 23.88 4.71
C GLY A 2 4.50 23.33 3.88
N LYS A 3 4.65 22.24 3.11
CA LYS A 3 3.59 21.72 2.23
C LYS A 3 2.91 20.48 2.79
N LEU A 4 1.70 20.65 3.33
CA LEU A 4 0.86 19.55 3.80
C LEU A 4 0.49 18.59 2.66
N LEU A 5 0.57 17.29 2.95
CA LEU A 5 -0.32 16.30 2.34
C LEU A 5 -1.68 16.43 3.04
N CYS A 6 -2.65 17.11 2.41
CA CYS A 6 -4.02 17.14 2.90
C CYS A 6 -4.79 15.88 2.46
N ASP A 7 -5.60 15.32 3.36
CA ASP A 7 -6.32 14.06 3.14
C ASP A 7 -7.23 14.06 1.92
N SER A 8 -7.28 12.91 1.23
CA SER A 8 -8.04 12.68 -0.02
C SER A 8 -9.56 12.59 0.15
N THR A 9 -10.13 13.32 1.12
CA THR A 9 -11.58 13.35 1.40
C THR A 9 -12.19 14.76 1.51
N ALA A 10 -11.37 15.82 1.48
CA ALA A 10 -11.86 17.19 1.34
C ALA A 10 -12.26 17.48 -0.12
N THR A 11 -13.41 18.12 -0.33
CA THR A 11 -13.82 18.59 -1.66
C THR A 11 -12.91 19.70 -2.14
N LEU A 12 -12.51 19.64 -3.42
CA LEU A 12 -11.64 20.62 -4.08
C LEU A 12 -12.11 22.06 -3.88
N GLN A 13 -11.44 22.77 -2.96
CA GLN A 13 -11.31 24.22 -3.02
C GLN A 13 -10.04 24.58 -3.81
N SER A 14 -10.00 25.80 -4.35
CA SER A 14 -8.97 26.24 -5.29
C SER A 14 -7.55 26.19 -4.69
N PRO A 15 -6.50 25.97 -5.52
CA PRO A 15 -5.13 26.11 -5.07
C PRO A 15 -4.88 27.50 -4.46
N SER A 16 -3.95 27.57 -3.51
CA SER A 16 -3.54 28.83 -2.89
C SER A 16 -3.06 29.85 -3.95
N PRO A 17 -3.34 31.16 -3.75
CA PRO A 17 -3.21 32.15 -4.81
C PRO A 17 -1.76 32.28 -5.27
N THR A 18 -1.50 31.87 -6.51
CA THR A 18 -0.21 32.11 -7.16
C THR A 18 -0.05 33.60 -7.39
N VAL A 19 0.83 34.24 -6.62
CA VAL A 19 1.14 35.68 -6.76
C VAL A 19 1.62 35.94 -8.18
N GLN A 20 0.90 36.79 -8.92
CA GLN A 20 1.26 37.11 -10.29
C GLN A 20 2.48 38.01 -10.34
N TRP A 21 3.37 37.71 -11.29
CA TRP A 21 4.56 38.50 -11.60
C TRP A 21 4.25 39.99 -11.76
N ARG A 22 5.12 40.83 -11.18
CA ARG A 22 5.30 42.23 -11.59
C ARG A 22 6.78 42.48 -11.77
N GLU A 23 7.13 43.24 -12.80
CA GLU A 23 8.48 43.80 -12.89
C GLU A 23 8.70 44.81 -11.75
N PRO A 24 9.94 44.96 -11.25
CA PRO A 24 10.28 46.06 -10.35
C PRO A 24 9.90 47.40 -10.98
N SER A 25 9.38 48.35 -10.20
CA SER A 25 9.01 49.66 -10.72
C SER A 25 10.21 50.37 -11.34
N THR A 26 10.18 50.53 -12.66
CA THR A 26 11.25 51.18 -13.43
C THR A 26 11.25 52.67 -13.18
N ALA A 27 11.92 53.08 -12.08
CA ALA A 27 12.30 54.45 -11.78
C ALA A 27 13.41 54.97 -12.74
N SER A 28 13.19 54.78 -14.03
CA SER A 28 14.03 55.18 -15.16
C SER A 28 13.09 55.49 -16.34
N ALA A 29 12.73 56.76 -16.49
CA ALA A 29 11.76 57.18 -17.51
C ALA A 29 12.28 56.89 -18.94
N PRO A 30 11.48 56.26 -19.81
CA PRO A 30 11.79 56.15 -21.24
C PRO A 30 11.44 57.45 -21.99
N LEU A 31 12.12 57.67 -23.12
CA LEU A 31 11.75 58.69 -24.11
C LEU A 31 10.97 58.03 -25.26
N ASP A 32 9.78 58.58 -25.48
CA ASP A 32 9.04 58.78 -26.74
C ASP A 32 8.80 57.63 -27.77
N ASP A 33 7.55 57.62 -28.23
CA ASP A 33 6.98 57.09 -29.48
C ASP A 33 7.02 55.59 -29.86
N VAL A 34 6.05 55.00 -30.60
CA VAL A 34 4.55 55.05 -30.67
C VAL A 34 4.09 54.20 -31.89
N ASP A 35 2.81 53.76 -31.89
CA ASP A 35 2.02 53.18 -33.00
C ASP A 35 2.39 51.83 -33.68
N LEU A 36 1.75 50.76 -33.18
CA LEU A 36 0.53 50.11 -33.75
C LEU A 36 0.37 49.74 -35.25
N VAL A 37 -0.46 48.69 -35.47
CA VAL A 37 -1.10 48.21 -36.73
C VAL A 37 -0.13 47.45 -37.68
N ASP A 38 -0.43 46.28 -38.28
CA ASP A 38 -1.70 45.75 -38.81
C ASP A 38 -1.91 44.22 -38.65
N GLN A 39 -3.15 43.74 -38.86
CA GLN A 39 -3.57 42.32 -38.86
C GLN A 39 -4.22 41.91 -40.20
N SER A 40 -3.49 41.23 -41.10
CA SER A 40 -4.07 40.88 -42.42
C SER A 40 -3.55 39.61 -43.14
N THR A 41 -2.94 38.64 -42.45
CA THR A 41 -2.42 37.39 -43.08
C THR A 41 -2.80 36.05 -42.44
N ALA A 42 -3.69 36.02 -41.44
CA ALA A 42 -4.03 34.81 -40.67
C ALA A 42 -4.61 33.64 -41.51
N ALA A 43 -5.23 33.91 -42.66
CA ALA A 43 -5.87 32.88 -43.49
C ALA A 43 -4.89 31.99 -44.29
N ALA A 44 -3.66 32.43 -44.55
CA ALA A 44 -2.68 31.69 -45.35
C ALA A 44 -1.74 30.79 -44.52
N ALA A 45 -1.68 31.00 -43.20
CA ALA A 45 -0.76 30.27 -42.32
C ALA A 45 -1.25 28.85 -41.98
N VAL A 46 -2.58 28.63 -41.95
CA VAL A 46 -3.19 27.37 -41.50
C VAL A 46 -2.92 26.21 -42.48
N GLU A 47 -3.10 26.44 -43.79
CA GLU A 47 -2.86 25.42 -44.82
C GLU A 47 -1.37 25.07 -44.99
N ALA A 48 -0.47 25.94 -44.53
CA ALA A 48 0.96 25.65 -44.42
C ALA A 48 1.29 24.84 -43.14
N ALA A 49 0.60 25.10 -42.02
CA ALA A 49 0.84 24.45 -40.75
C ALA A 49 0.57 22.93 -40.79
N GLU A 50 -0.54 22.51 -41.40
CA GLU A 50 -0.89 21.07 -41.49
C GLU A 50 0.16 20.26 -42.27
N LYS A 51 0.72 20.82 -43.35
CA LYS A 51 1.83 20.21 -44.11
C LYS A 51 3.14 20.16 -43.32
N ILE A 52 3.38 21.09 -42.40
CA ILE A 52 4.58 21.10 -41.55
C ILE A 52 4.43 20.10 -40.40
N MET A 53 3.24 19.98 -39.79
CA MET A 53 2.99 19.01 -38.72
C MET A 53 3.14 17.56 -39.21
N SER A 54 2.81 17.27 -40.47
CA SER A 54 3.02 15.94 -41.07
C SER A 54 4.49 15.57 -41.31
N ALA A 55 5.43 16.52 -41.23
CA ALA A 55 6.86 16.31 -41.52
C ALA A 55 7.75 16.34 -40.27
N ALA A 56 7.22 16.70 -39.10
CA ALA A 56 7.97 16.94 -37.86
C ALA A 56 8.38 15.67 -37.07
N ALA A 57 8.18 14.47 -37.64
CA ALA A 57 8.63 13.20 -37.05
C ALA A 57 10.16 12.96 -37.19
N ALA A 58 10.96 14.01 -37.00
CA ALA A 58 12.41 13.99 -37.12
C ALA A 58 13.06 13.56 -35.78
N THR A 59 13.86 12.51 -35.81
CA THR A 59 14.50 11.91 -34.64
C THR A 59 15.53 12.83 -33.98
N THR A 60 15.25 13.31 -32.77
CA THR A 60 16.27 13.89 -31.89
C THR A 60 17.16 12.77 -31.35
N ALA A 61 18.39 12.65 -31.87
CA ALA A 61 19.26 11.51 -31.60
C ALA A 61 19.94 11.61 -30.22
N TRP A 62 19.40 10.89 -29.23
CA TRP A 62 20.10 10.61 -27.96
C TRP A 62 21.44 9.88 -28.14
N ASP A 63 21.71 9.42 -29.36
CA ASP A 63 22.93 8.71 -29.72
C ASP A 63 24.21 9.55 -29.61
N GLU A 64 24.10 10.87 -29.77
CA GLU A 64 25.23 11.81 -29.66
C GLU A 64 25.77 11.94 -28.22
N VAL A 65 24.98 11.57 -27.21
CA VAL A 65 25.41 11.61 -25.80
C VAL A 65 26.19 10.33 -25.45
N TYR A 66 27.52 10.40 -25.61
CA TYR A 66 28.45 9.37 -25.17
C TYR A 66 28.41 9.19 -23.64
N GLY A 67 28.25 7.94 -23.20
CA GLY A 67 28.20 7.55 -21.79
C GLY A 67 26.81 7.10 -21.29
N LEU A 68 25.73 7.41 -22.01
CA LEU A 68 24.40 6.89 -21.69
C LEU A 68 24.22 5.43 -22.15
N GLU A 69 23.77 4.57 -21.24
CA GLU A 69 23.43 3.18 -21.53
C GLU A 69 22.11 3.04 -22.31
N GLU A 70 21.94 1.93 -23.02
CA GLU A 70 20.75 1.65 -23.83
C GLU A 70 19.42 1.71 -23.03
N GLN A 71 19.43 1.28 -21.77
CA GLN A 71 18.28 1.38 -20.88
C GLN A 71 17.94 2.83 -20.53
N GLN A 72 18.95 3.65 -20.25
CA GLN A 72 18.80 5.09 -19.98
C GLN A 72 18.29 5.81 -21.24
N ARG A 73 18.90 5.55 -22.40
CA ARG A 73 18.46 6.07 -23.71
C ARG A 73 16.99 5.75 -23.99
N ARG A 74 16.53 4.53 -23.70
CA ARG A 74 15.11 4.14 -23.86
C ARG A 74 14.16 4.83 -22.87
N GLN A 75 14.60 5.12 -21.63
CA GLN A 75 13.81 5.95 -20.71
C GLN A 75 13.71 7.40 -21.21
N LEU A 76 14.81 7.99 -21.70
CA LEU A 76 14.80 9.34 -22.29
C LEU A 76 13.94 9.41 -23.56
N GLN A 77 13.99 8.39 -24.43
CA GLN A 77 13.13 8.28 -25.61
C GLN A 77 11.64 8.19 -25.22
N ARG A 78 11.28 7.48 -24.14
CA ARG A 78 9.89 7.46 -23.62
C ARG A 78 9.46 8.82 -23.10
N LEU A 79 10.28 9.50 -22.29
CA LEU A 79 9.97 10.83 -21.75
C LEU A 79 9.86 11.89 -22.86
N HIS A 80 10.69 11.81 -23.89
CA HIS A 80 10.61 12.63 -25.10
C HIS A 80 9.32 12.33 -25.90
N ALA A 81 8.93 11.06 -26.04
CA ALA A 81 7.67 10.65 -26.67
C ALA A 81 6.42 11.07 -25.88
N MET A 82 6.56 11.38 -24.59
CA MET A 82 5.52 11.99 -23.75
C MET A 82 5.46 13.53 -23.86
N GLY A 83 6.22 14.15 -24.77
CA GLY A 83 6.09 15.56 -25.16
C GLY A 83 7.02 16.55 -24.46
N VAL A 84 8.01 16.10 -23.69
CA VAL A 84 8.95 16.99 -22.98
C VAL A 84 10.06 17.48 -23.93
N LEU A 85 10.08 18.79 -24.24
CA LEU A 85 10.91 19.41 -25.29
C LEU A 85 11.45 20.80 -24.90
N TRP A 86 12.63 21.20 -25.42
CA TRP A 86 13.25 22.50 -25.13
C TRP A 86 14.21 23.06 -26.18
N LYS A 87 14.53 24.35 -26.03
CA LYS A 87 15.55 25.09 -26.76
C LYS A 87 16.23 26.12 -25.84
N HIS A 88 17.56 26.11 -25.83
CA HIS A 88 18.40 26.92 -24.93
C HIS A 88 18.25 28.45 -25.13
N PRO A 89 18.22 29.27 -24.05
CA PRO A 89 18.18 30.73 -24.11
C PRO A 89 19.55 31.34 -24.47
N GLY A 90 20.04 31.05 -25.66
CA GLY A 90 21.19 31.73 -26.27
C GLY A 90 20.71 32.73 -27.31
N LYS A 91 21.08 34.02 -27.19
CA LYS A 91 20.75 35.03 -28.22
C LYS A 91 21.45 34.68 -29.54
N GLY A 92 20.68 34.23 -30.53
CA GLY A 92 21.12 34.16 -31.93
C GLY A 92 21.98 32.97 -32.35
N GLN A 93 22.10 31.89 -31.56
CA GLN A 93 22.79 30.66 -31.98
C GLN A 93 21.93 29.40 -31.77
N SER A 94 22.10 28.44 -32.68
CA SER A 94 21.38 27.18 -32.71
C SER A 94 21.82 26.20 -31.62
N SER A 95 20.87 25.41 -31.11
CA SER A 95 21.10 24.10 -30.48
C SER A 95 22.31 24.00 -29.54
N SER A 96 22.23 24.65 -28.36
CA SER A 96 23.13 24.30 -27.25
C SER A 96 22.73 22.94 -26.67
N PRO A 97 23.68 22.03 -26.38
CA PRO A 97 23.38 20.69 -25.86
C PRO A 97 22.82 20.73 -24.42
N PRO A 98 22.14 19.65 -23.96
CA PRO A 98 21.76 19.51 -22.57
C PRO A 98 22.99 19.54 -21.65
N VAL A 99 22.87 20.21 -20.49
CA VAL A 99 23.99 20.41 -19.57
C VAL A 99 23.93 19.36 -18.47
N VAL A 100 25.08 18.73 -18.19
CA VAL A 100 25.24 17.74 -17.13
C VAL A 100 26.11 18.32 -16.02
N PHE A 101 25.66 18.21 -14.78
CA PHE A 101 26.37 18.66 -13.59
C PHE A 101 26.79 17.46 -12.74
N ARG A 102 28.09 17.15 -12.65
CA ARG A 102 28.61 16.27 -11.59
C ARG A 102 28.59 17.04 -10.27
N LEU A 103 27.69 16.67 -9.37
CA LEU A 103 27.68 17.08 -7.97
C LEU A 103 28.74 16.29 -7.17
N SER A 104 29.32 16.90 -6.13
CA SER A 104 30.14 16.19 -5.13
C SER A 104 29.95 16.74 -3.71
N HIS A 105 30.47 16.05 -2.69
CA HIS A 105 30.48 16.53 -1.30
C HIS A 105 31.60 17.59 -1.11
N GLY A 106 31.42 18.54 -0.19
CA GLY A 106 32.09 19.86 -0.25
C GLY A 106 32.86 20.40 0.96
N GLY A 107 33.03 19.65 2.04
CA GLY A 107 33.88 20.05 3.18
C GLY A 107 33.19 20.86 4.30
N GLU A 108 33.38 20.38 5.54
CA GLU A 108 32.51 20.45 6.72
C GLU A 108 32.03 21.89 7.15
N VAL A 109 30.79 22.03 7.65
CA VAL A 109 30.13 23.21 8.27
C VAL A 109 29.28 22.81 9.48
N SER A 110 29.51 23.50 10.60
CA SER A 110 28.72 23.50 11.82
C SER A 110 27.19 23.39 11.62
N SER A 111 26.55 22.56 12.44
CA SER A 111 25.08 22.44 12.52
C SER A 111 24.44 23.57 13.34
N ASP A 112 24.88 24.81 13.11
CA ASP A 112 24.29 26.02 13.69
C ASP A 112 23.26 26.65 12.74
N GLY A 113 22.52 27.65 13.23
CA GLY A 113 21.49 28.33 12.44
C GLY A 113 22.01 29.13 11.23
N ASN A 114 23.33 29.33 11.08
CA ASN A 114 23.93 29.88 9.87
C ASN A 114 24.27 28.82 8.83
N CYS A 115 23.93 27.53 9.05
CA CYS A 115 24.25 26.47 8.09
C CYS A 115 23.76 26.81 6.68
N LEU A 116 22.48 27.17 6.46
CA LEU A 116 21.96 27.58 5.12
C LEU A 116 22.84 28.63 4.42
N PHE A 117 23.28 29.67 5.14
CA PHE A 117 24.05 30.77 4.57
C PHE A 117 25.49 30.36 4.30
N THR A 118 26.14 29.64 5.21
CA THR A 118 27.51 29.12 5.00
C THR A 118 27.55 28.06 3.90
N ALA A 119 26.51 27.22 3.86
CA ALA A 119 26.15 26.26 2.82
C ALA A 119 25.88 26.88 1.45
N SER A 120 25.60 28.19 1.41
CA SER A 120 25.39 28.96 0.17
C SER A 120 26.58 29.86 -0.15
N GLN A 121 27.36 30.26 0.84
CA GLN A 121 28.55 31.12 0.73
C GLN A 121 29.72 30.38 0.08
N LYS A 122 30.09 29.23 0.65
CA LYS A 122 30.96 28.25 -0.01
C LYS A 122 30.39 27.83 -1.35
N ALA A 123 29.06 27.96 -1.55
CA ALA A 123 28.42 27.46 -2.75
C ALA A 123 28.85 28.26 -3.96
N MET A 124 28.56 29.54 -3.93
CA MET A 124 28.64 30.40 -5.11
C MET A 124 30.07 30.62 -5.64
N GLY A 125 31.07 29.92 -5.07
CA GLY A 125 32.49 30.18 -5.28
C GLY A 125 32.88 31.57 -4.81
N ALA A 126 32.06 32.18 -3.94
CA ALA A 126 32.01 33.61 -3.67
C ALA A 126 33.15 34.04 -2.73
N CYS A 127 34.37 33.99 -3.26
CA CYS A 127 35.57 34.42 -2.58
C CYS A 127 35.46 35.92 -2.23
N GLY A 128 35.14 36.22 -0.97
CA GLY A 128 35.01 37.59 -0.45
C GLY A 128 33.60 38.02 0.01
N ILE A 129 32.60 37.14 0.03
CA ILE A 129 31.32 37.40 0.73
C ILE A 129 31.26 36.51 1.97
N ASP A 130 30.86 37.05 3.12
CA ASP A 130 30.66 36.28 4.36
C ASP A 130 29.23 35.69 4.48
N ALA A 131 29.07 34.61 5.25
CA ALA A 131 27.75 34.03 5.54
C ALA A 131 26.81 35.02 6.25
N ARG A 132 27.31 35.89 7.13
CA ARG A 132 26.51 36.94 7.80
C ARG A 132 26.10 38.05 6.82
N ASP A 133 26.90 38.32 5.80
CA ASP A 133 26.52 39.23 4.71
C ASP A 133 25.51 38.62 3.74
N LEU A 134 25.51 37.30 3.52
CA LEU A 134 24.42 36.62 2.82
C LEU A 134 23.11 36.73 3.61
N ARG A 135 23.12 36.39 4.91
CA ARG A 135 21.96 36.54 5.81
C ARG A 135 21.36 37.95 5.71
N ARG A 136 22.21 38.99 5.83
CA ARG A 136 21.80 40.41 5.69
C ARG A 136 21.23 40.78 4.31
N ARG A 137 21.73 40.18 3.23
CA ARG A 137 21.19 40.39 1.87
C ARG A 137 19.84 39.71 1.70
N THR A 138 19.71 38.44 2.10
CA THR A 138 18.45 37.70 2.07
C THR A 138 17.34 38.40 2.86
N VAL A 139 17.64 38.92 4.06
CA VAL A 139 16.68 39.72 4.85
C VAL A 139 16.33 41.04 4.15
N ARG A 140 17.30 41.76 3.57
CA ARG A 140 16.99 42.98 2.80
C ARG A 140 16.08 42.68 1.61
N ARG A 141 16.38 41.60 0.86
CA ARG A 141 15.58 41.17 -0.29
C ARG A 141 14.15 40.82 0.11
N PHE A 142 13.96 40.12 1.22
CA PHE A 142 12.64 39.89 1.80
C PHE A 142 11.92 41.21 2.13
N LEU A 143 12.58 42.17 2.77
CA LEU A 143 11.98 43.47 3.11
C LEU A 143 11.63 44.32 1.87
N GLU A 144 12.42 44.23 0.79
CA GLU A 144 12.10 44.83 -0.50
C GLU A 144 10.87 44.18 -1.14
N ASP A 145 10.84 42.85 -1.22
CA ASP A 145 9.71 42.09 -1.79
C ASP A 145 8.43 42.29 -0.97
N PHE A 146 8.47 42.12 0.35
CA PHE A 146 7.36 42.36 1.28
C PHE A 146 6.89 43.82 1.29
N GLY A 147 7.81 44.78 1.10
CA GLY A 147 7.47 46.19 0.93
C GLY A 147 6.71 46.48 -0.38
N SER A 148 7.01 45.72 -1.43
CA SER A 148 6.34 45.81 -2.74
C SER A 148 5.03 45.02 -2.85
N ALA A 149 4.83 44.05 -1.96
CA ALA A 149 3.68 43.16 -1.92
C ALA A 149 2.35 43.89 -1.70
N GLY A 150 1.26 43.33 -2.21
CA GLY A 150 -0.10 43.79 -1.91
C GLY A 150 -0.57 43.34 -0.52
N GLU A 151 -1.52 44.04 0.10
CA GLU A 151 -1.99 43.72 1.46
C GLU A 151 -2.48 42.26 1.63
N VAL A 152 -3.09 41.68 0.59
CA VAL A 152 -3.52 40.27 0.59
C VAL A 152 -2.33 39.30 0.61
N GLU A 153 -1.23 39.65 -0.07
CA GLU A 153 0.02 38.87 -0.04
C GLU A 153 0.74 39.05 1.30
N LYS A 154 0.73 40.26 1.88
CA LYS A 154 1.30 40.52 3.22
C LYS A 154 0.62 39.71 4.31
N GLU A 155 -0.72 39.63 4.31
CA GLU A 155 -1.43 38.79 5.28
C GLU A 155 -1.14 37.30 5.06
N ALA A 156 -1.10 36.82 3.80
CA ALA A 156 -0.72 35.42 3.53
C ALA A 156 0.72 35.09 3.99
N ILE A 157 1.66 36.04 3.85
CA ILE A 157 3.03 35.90 4.38
C ILE A 157 3.02 35.92 5.92
N ALA A 158 2.26 36.82 6.55
CA ALA A 158 2.14 36.88 8.01
C ALA A 158 1.47 35.62 8.58
N GLU A 159 0.45 35.08 7.93
CA GLU A 159 -0.20 33.81 8.25
C GLU A 159 0.78 32.63 8.15
N ALA A 160 1.60 32.56 7.09
CA ALA A 160 2.63 31.53 6.96
C ALA A 160 3.69 31.62 8.08
N ILE A 161 4.19 32.82 8.38
CA ILE A 161 5.16 33.06 9.47
C ILE A 161 4.56 32.67 10.83
N ARG A 162 3.31 33.06 11.09
CA ARG A 162 2.56 32.74 12.30
C ARG A 162 2.41 31.23 12.49
N HIS A 163 2.09 30.48 11.44
CA HIS A 163 2.03 29.01 11.51
C HIS A 163 3.39 28.33 11.75
N MET A 164 4.52 28.94 11.36
CA MET A 164 5.86 28.37 11.56
C MET A 164 6.49 28.74 12.92
N TYR A 165 6.20 29.92 13.46
CA TYR A 165 6.94 30.50 14.59
C TYR A 165 6.09 30.98 15.77
N SER A 166 4.76 31.01 15.62
CA SER A 166 3.79 31.44 16.63
C SER A 166 2.46 30.66 16.52
N PRO A 167 2.50 29.31 16.53
CA PRO A 167 1.33 28.47 16.21
C PRO A 167 0.20 28.61 17.24
N ASP A 168 -1.06 28.53 16.79
CA ASP A 168 -2.21 28.53 17.72
C ASP A 168 -2.38 27.16 18.38
N LEU A 169 -1.78 27.03 19.57
CA LEU A 169 -1.85 25.87 20.47
C LEU A 169 -3.29 25.43 20.86
N LYS A 170 -4.33 26.21 20.52
CA LYS A 170 -5.75 25.86 20.75
C LYS A 170 -6.46 25.32 19.49
N SER A 171 -5.92 25.58 18.31
CA SER A 171 -6.54 25.21 17.03
C SER A 171 -6.36 23.71 16.70
N GLY A 172 -5.24 23.13 17.13
CA GLY A 172 -4.95 21.70 17.02
C GLY A 172 -3.45 21.44 17.15
N TRP A 173 -3.11 20.23 17.60
CA TRP A 173 -1.73 19.74 17.57
C TRP A 173 -1.47 19.08 16.21
N GLY A 174 -0.39 19.51 15.54
CA GLY A 174 0.01 18.92 14.26
C GLY A 174 0.64 17.54 14.41
N ILE A 175 1.31 17.07 13.36
CA ILE A 175 2.03 15.77 13.36
C ILE A 175 3.19 15.77 14.38
N HIS A 176 3.64 16.94 14.85
CA HIS A 176 4.70 17.09 15.83
C HIS A 176 4.18 17.21 17.26
N ILE A 177 4.66 16.30 18.12
CA ILE A 177 4.35 16.17 19.56
C ILE A 177 4.79 17.41 20.38
N VAL A 178 5.77 18.15 19.87
CA VAL A 178 6.24 19.42 20.45
C VAL A 178 5.95 20.55 19.46
N GLN A 179 5.46 21.68 19.97
CA GLN A 179 5.28 22.93 19.23
C GLN A 179 6.21 24.00 19.81
N GLU A 180 6.74 24.89 18.96
CA GLU A 180 7.69 25.93 19.39
C GLU A 180 7.16 27.33 19.08
N GLU A 181 7.13 28.20 20.09
CA GLU A 181 6.87 29.63 19.93
C GLU A 181 8.19 30.40 20.03
N LYS A 182 8.50 31.22 19.00
CA LYS A 182 9.72 32.02 18.93
C LYS A 182 9.43 33.48 19.27
N LEU A 183 10.18 34.00 20.25
CA LEU A 183 10.10 35.40 20.69
C LEU A 183 11.49 36.04 20.61
N LEU A 184 11.55 37.35 20.39
CA LEU A 184 12.80 38.12 20.28
C LEU A 184 12.94 39.05 21.49
N ALA A 185 13.97 38.83 22.30
CA ALA A 185 14.41 39.78 23.33
C ALA A 185 15.47 40.72 22.75
N LYS A 186 15.58 41.97 23.19
CA LYS A 186 16.80 42.76 22.90
C LYS A 186 17.92 42.33 23.86
N LYS A 187 19.17 42.38 23.40
CA LYS A 187 20.31 41.92 24.22
C LYS A 187 20.61 42.83 25.42
N ASP A 188 20.32 44.12 25.32
CA ASP A 188 20.45 45.11 26.42
C ASP A 188 19.33 44.98 27.47
N GLU A 189 18.18 44.41 27.10
CA GLU A 189 17.05 44.18 28.02
C GLU A 189 17.15 42.82 28.76
N ARG A 190 18.10 41.96 28.41
CA ARG A 190 18.22 40.57 28.92
C ARG A 190 18.32 40.48 30.44
N GLU A 191 19.17 41.30 31.06
CA GLU A 191 19.32 41.36 32.53
C GLU A 191 18.02 41.83 33.22
N SER A 192 17.26 42.72 32.57
CA SER A 192 15.97 43.19 33.09
C SER A 192 14.86 42.13 32.98
N LEU A 193 14.94 41.22 31.99
CA LEU A 193 14.03 40.09 31.88
C LEU A 193 14.31 39.05 32.97
N ASP A 194 15.57 38.65 33.17
CA ASP A 194 15.94 37.71 34.23
C ASP A 194 15.59 38.26 35.62
N SER A 195 15.84 39.55 35.90
CA SER A 195 15.43 40.18 37.17
C SER A 195 13.91 40.11 37.41
N ALA A 196 13.10 40.32 36.37
CA ALA A 196 11.63 40.25 36.48
C ALA A 196 11.12 38.81 36.66
N ILE A 197 11.80 37.83 36.08
CA ILE A 197 11.52 36.40 36.31
C ILE A 197 11.84 36.02 37.76
N ASP A 198 12.99 36.47 38.28
CA ASP A 198 13.41 36.21 39.66
C ASP A 198 12.53 36.92 40.70
N GLU A 199 11.94 38.08 40.38
CA GLU A 199 10.87 38.73 41.18
C GLU A 199 9.59 37.87 41.24
N LEU A 200 9.14 37.31 40.10
CA LEU A 200 7.99 36.39 40.07
C LEU A 200 8.27 35.06 40.80
N MET A 201 9.51 34.57 40.76
CA MET A 201 9.91 33.39 41.55
C MET A 201 9.90 33.68 43.06
N GLN A 202 10.29 34.88 43.49
CA GLN A 202 10.27 35.28 44.91
C GLN A 202 8.86 35.33 45.52
N ILE A 203 7.82 35.60 44.72
CA ILE A 203 6.42 35.50 45.17
C ILE A 203 5.83 34.07 45.05
N GLY A 204 6.65 33.08 44.70
CA GLY A 204 6.28 31.66 44.72
C GLY A 204 5.84 31.05 43.39
N MET A 205 6.06 31.73 42.26
CA MET A 205 5.78 31.17 40.92
C MET A 205 6.85 30.14 40.51
N GLN A 206 6.47 29.10 39.76
CA GLN A 206 7.43 28.23 39.06
C GLN A 206 8.22 29.06 38.03
N ARG A 207 9.50 28.74 37.80
CA ARG A 207 10.35 29.57 36.91
C ARG A 207 9.82 29.56 35.48
N GLU A 208 9.30 28.43 35.04
CA GLU A 208 8.83 28.17 33.69
C GLU A 208 7.62 29.05 33.38
N THR A 209 6.64 29.10 34.29
CA THR A 209 5.47 30.00 34.21
C THR A 209 5.85 31.48 34.34
N ALA A 210 6.82 31.81 35.21
CA ALA A 210 7.32 33.17 35.36
C ALA A 210 8.01 33.67 34.08
N ALA A 211 8.87 32.83 33.49
CA ALA A 211 9.58 33.11 32.25
C ALA A 211 8.64 33.17 31.04
N GLU A 212 7.68 32.24 30.92
CA GLU A 212 6.60 32.34 29.93
C GLU A 212 5.87 33.69 30.04
N SER A 213 5.43 34.08 31.25
CA SER A 213 4.68 35.32 31.46
C SER A 213 5.50 36.57 31.08
N ILE A 214 6.76 36.65 31.53
CA ILE A 214 7.64 37.80 31.25
C ILE A 214 8.04 37.85 29.77
N TYR A 215 8.33 36.71 29.14
CA TYR A 215 8.69 36.70 27.72
C TYR A 215 7.49 37.00 26.82
N ARG A 216 6.29 36.45 27.10
CA ARG A 216 5.05 36.80 26.39
C ARG A 216 4.63 38.27 26.58
N GLU A 217 4.96 38.89 27.71
CA GLU A 217 4.69 40.33 27.95
C GLU A 217 5.68 41.25 27.23
N ARG A 218 6.98 40.91 27.21
CA ARG A 218 8.07 41.88 26.91
C ARG A 218 8.90 41.57 25.67
N CYS A 219 8.89 40.34 25.17
CA CYS A 219 9.60 39.98 23.95
C CYS A 219 8.69 40.14 22.72
N LEU A 220 9.27 40.41 21.55
CA LEU A 220 8.53 40.54 20.30
C LEU A 220 8.26 39.15 19.70
N PRO A 221 7.01 38.68 19.56
CA PRO A 221 6.72 37.41 18.89
C PRO A 221 7.08 37.45 17.40
N VAL A 222 7.45 36.30 16.85
CA VAL A 222 7.70 36.13 15.41
C VAL A 222 6.40 35.67 14.74
N ASN A 223 5.60 36.62 14.26
CA ASN A 223 4.25 36.37 13.74
C ASN A 223 3.84 37.24 12.54
N ASP A 224 4.76 38.04 11.99
CA ASP A 224 4.57 38.89 10.81
C ASP A 224 5.89 39.06 10.03
N GLY A 225 5.83 39.67 8.84
CA GLY A 225 7.03 39.92 8.01
C GLY A 225 8.14 40.71 8.72
N PRO A 226 7.85 41.87 9.34
CA PRO A 226 8.82 42.65 10.11
C PRO A 226 9.50 41.88 11.27
N SER A 227 8.77 41.07 12.02
CA SER A 227 9.33 40.25 13.10
C SER A 227 10.14 39.06 12.58
N TRP A 228 9.72 38.41 11.49
CA TRP A 228 10.54 37.42 10.77
C TRP A 228 11.84 38.02 10.25
N ALA A 229 11.81 39.23 9.70
CA ALA A 229 13.02 39.90 9.21
C ALA A 229 14.02 40.21 10.35
N LYS A 230 13.52 40.55 11.54
CA LYS A 230 14.36 40.66 12.75
C LYS A 230 14.90 39.30 13.19
N TYR A 231 14.05 38.27 13.27
CA TYR A 231 14.46 36.90 13.61
C TYR A 231 15.57 36.42 12.68
N MET A 232 15.33 36.41 11.37
CA MET A 232 16.25 35.96 10.34
C MET A 232 17.55 36.76 10.26
N SER A 233 17.60 37.99 10.84
CA SER A 233 18.84 38.76 10.98
C SER A 233 19.80 38.22 12.05
N ILE A 234 19.32 37.43 13.02
CA ILE A 234 20.11 36.95 14.15
C ILE A 234 21.02 35.81 13.70
N SER A 235 22.32 36.03 13.89
CA SER A 235 23.43 35.15 13.46
C SER A 235 24.13 34.42 14.62
N GLY A 236 23.65 34.61 15.86
CA GLY A 236 24.32 34.11 17.07
C GLY A 236 25.54 34.95 17.49
N SER A 237 25.69 36.14 16.92
CA SER A 237 26.81 37.05 17.18
C SER A 237 26.53 37.96 18.38
N THR A 238 27.58 38.39 19.08
CA THR A 238 27.52 39.45 20.08
C THR A 238 27.15 40.82 19.50
N GLU A 239 27.31 41.00 18.18
CA GLU A 239 26.92 42.21 17.45
C GLU A 239 25.45 42.21 16.97
N ASP A 240 24.67 41.16 17.27
CA ASP A 240 23.26 41.11 16.88
C ASP A 240 22.38 41.87 17.90
N GLU A 241 21.36 42.59 17.43
CA GLU A 241 20.51 43.46 18.29
C GLU A 241 19.58 42.66 19.23
N HIS A 242 19.16 41.48 18.80
CA HIS A 242 18.17 40.64 19.48
C HIS A 242 18.72 39.23 19.75
N ASP A 243 18.23 38.60 20.82
CA ASP A 243 18.38 37.18 21.15
C ASP A 243 17.09 36.42 20.79
N ILE A 244 17.25 35.16 20.36
CA ILE A 244 16.12 34.23 20.15
C ILE A 244 15.78 33.55 21.47
N ILE A 245 14.56 33.76 21.92
CA ILE A 245 13.87 33.01 22.96
C ILE A 245 13.02 31.92 22.29
N THR A 246 12.97 30.72 22.88
CA THR A 246 12.07 29.64 22.45
C THR A 246 11.28 29.16 23.66
N LEU A 247 9.96 29.01 23.48
CA LEU A 247 9.06 28.32 24.40
C LEU A 247 8.62 27.02 23.71
N GLN A 248 8.87 25.86 24.33
CA GLN A 248 8.42 24.56 23.82
C GLN A 248 7.18 24.11 24.57
N TYR A 249 6.18 23.59 23.85
CA TYR A 249 4.93 23.09 24.41
C TYR A 249 4.63 21.65 23.93
N THR A 250 3.95 20.86 24.76
CA THR A 250 3.28 19.59 24.41
C THR A 250 1.78 19.69 24.76
N GLU A 251 0.98 18.68 24.42
CA GLU A 251 -0.45 18.62 24.78
C GLU A 251 -0.72 18.81 26.29
N ASP A 252 0.23 18.42 27.15
CA ASP A 252 0.18 18.58 28.61
C ASP A 252 0.52 20.01 29.11
N GLY A 253 1.09 20.87 28.26
CA GLY A 253 1.44 22.26 28.57
C GLY A 253 2.86 22.67 28.17
N LEU A 254 3.41 23.66 28.87
CA LEU A 254 4.77 24.18 28.65
C LEU A 254 5.83 23.15 29.08
N LEU A 255 6.68 22.74 28.12
CA LEU A 255 7.72 21.72 28.28
C LEU A 255 9.07 22.33 28.70
N SER A 256 9.51 23.38 28.01
CA SER A 256 10.80 24.05 28.27
C SER A 256 10.74 25.54 27.93
N VAL A 257 11.65 26.30 28.53
CA VAL A 257 11.77 27.76 28.33
C VAL A 257 13.23 28.16 28.22
N ASP A 258 13.56 28.80 27.09
CA ASP A 258 14.80 29.57 26.92
C ASP A 258 16.09 28.81 27.26
N GLU A 259 16.33 27.74 26.50
CA GLU A 259 17.58 26.96 26.61
C GLU A 259 18.81 27.74 26.08
N ASN A 260 18.59 28.83 25.32
CA ASN A 260 19.61 29.72 24.75
C ASN A 260 19.92 30.95 25.64
N ARG A 261 20.14 30.76 26.93
CA ARG A 261 20.49 31.88 27.84
C ARG A 261 21.81 32.58 27.55
N GLN A 262 22.64 32.02 26.66
CA GLN A 262 23.92 32.61 26.26
C GLN A 262 23.83 33.52 25.03
N GLY A 263 22.67 33.64 24.39
CA GLY A 263 22.49 34.52 23.22
C GLY A 263 23.24 34.09 21.95
N HIS A 264 23.59 32.80 21.85
CA HIS A 264 24.40 32.23 20.76
C HIS A 264 23.60 31.52 19.66
N ALA A 265 22.29 31.29 19.85
CA ALA A 265 21.44 30.76 18.78
C ALA A 265 21.33 31.74 17.61
N ALA A 266 21.42 31.21 16.40
CA ALA A 266 21.16 31.91 15.15
C ALA A 266 19.81 31.47 14.58
N ALA A 267 19.13 32.33 13.83
CA ALA A 267 17.88 31.97 13.18
C ALA A 267 18.11 30.99 12.05
N PHE A 268 17.39 29.87 12.05
CA PHE A 268 17.50 28.83 11.05
C PHE A 268 16.87 29.27 9.73
N GLY A 269 17.42 28.76 8.61
CA GLY A 269 16.87 29.03 7.29
C GLY A 269 15.61 28.22 7.00
N ASP A 270 14.59 28.88 6.47
CA ASP A 270 13.30 28.31 6.08
C ASP A 270 13.07 28.42 4.56
N ASP A 271 11.95 27.88 4.06
CA ASP A 271 11.58 27.91 2.64
C ASP A 271 11.53 29.38 2.12
N ILE A 272 11.14 30.35 2.97
CA ILE A 272 11.10 31.80 2.67
C ILE A 272 12.52 32.36 2.47
N ALA A 273 13.45 32.06 3.36
CA ALA A 273 14.86 32.47 3.25
C ALA A 273 15.51 31.89 2.00
N ILE A 274 15.15 30.66 1.60
CA ILE A 274 15.63 30.02 0.37
C ILE A 274 15.07 30.72 -0.88
N GLU A 275 13.79 31.08 -0.93
CA GLU A 275 13.22 31.87 -2.04
C GLU A 275 13.84 33.28 -2.14
N CYS A 276 14.08 33.94 -1.00
CA CYS A 276 14.71 35.26 -0.97
C CYS A 276 16.18 35.21 -1.39
N LEU A 277 16.91 34.15 -1.00
CA LEU A 277 18.28 33.88 -1.45
C LEU A 277 18.32 33.55 -2.96
N ALA A 278 17.38 32.74 -3.45
CA ALA A 278 17.21 32.44 -4.87
C ALA A 278 17.04 33.74 -5.68
N THR A 279 16.19 34.64 -5.18
CA THR A 279 15.86 35.93 -5.81
C THR A 279 17.02 36.93 -5.78
N GLU A 280 17.70 37.11 -4.65
CA GLU A 280 18.89 37.99 -4.54
C GLU A 280 19.98 37.60 -5.54
N PHE A 281 20.30 36.30 -5.65
CA PHE A 281 21.34 35.80 -6.53
C PHE A 281 20.84 35.39 -7.92
N LYS A 282 19.53 35.49 -8.18
CA LYS A 282 18.87 35.13 -9.44
C LYS A 282 19.09 33.68 -9.89
N ARG A 283 19.22 32.76 -8.93
CA ARG A 283 19.51 31.33 -9.14
C ARG A 283 18.30 30.48 -8.82
N GLU A 284 18.02 29.47 -9.63
CA GLU A 284 17.20 28.32 -9.18
C GLU A 284 17.99 27.55 -8.10
N ILE A 285 17.38 27.29 -6.95
CA ILE A 285 17.99 26.53 -5.85
C ILE A 285 17.30 25.18 -5.72
N TYR A 286 18.05 24.09 -5.89
CA TYR A 286 17.56 22.74 -5.66
C TYR A 286 17.99 22.28 -4.26
N VAL A 287 17.02 22.11 -3.36
CA VAL A 287 17.25 21.38 -2.11
C VAL A 287 17.13 19.88 -2.42
N VAL A 288 18.21 19.16 -2.17
CA VAL A 288 18.40 17.75 -2.46
C VAL A 288 18.24 16.97 -1.16
N GLN A 289 17.14 16.23 -1.04
CA GLN A 289 16.82 15.44 0.15
C GLN A 289 16.89 13.96 -0.20
N ALA A 290 17.74 13.20 0.48
CA ALA A 290 17.73 11.74 0.40
C ALA A 290 16.91 11.17 1.56
N HIS A 291 15.89 10.36 1.26
CA HIS A 291 15.20 9.62 2.31
C HIS A 291 16.13 8.55 2.90
N GLY A 292 16.23 8.52 4.23
CA GLY A 292 17.19 7.70 4.97
C GLY A 292 17.91 8.41 6.13
N ALA A 293 17.80 9.73 6.26
CA ALA A 293 18.35 10.48 7.39
C ALA A 293 17.34 10.65 8.55
N ASP A 294 16.10 11.07 8.24
CA ASP A 294 14.98 11.03 9.17
C ASP A 294 14.20 9.71 8.99
N GLY A 295 14.02 8.96 10.07
CA GLY A 295 13.64 7.54 10.05
C GLY A 295 12.16 7.22 9.82
N MET A 296 11.49 7.91 8.89
CA MET A 296 10.05 7.71 8.59
C MET A 296 9.76 7.70 7.07
N VAL A 297 10.08 6.57 6.42
CA VAL A 297 9.46 5.98 5.20
C VAL A 297 10.28 4.73 4.84
N GLU A 298 9.64 3.58 4.61
CA GLU A 298 10.33 2.29 4.33
C GLU A 298 10.73 2.10 2.84
N GLU A 299 10.81 3.17 2.03
CA GLU A 299 11.16 3.08 0.60
C GLU A 299 12.67 3.26 0.34
N GLU A 300 13.23 2.40 -0.50
CA GLU A 300 14.65 2.41 -0.85
C GLU A 300 15.03 3.60 -1.76
N ASN A 301 15.83 4.53 -1.22
CA ASN A 301 16.73 5.40 -1.99
C ASN A 301 16.09 6.42 -2.95
N CYS A 302 14.96 7.03 -2.57
CA CYS A 302 14.43 8.20 -3.27
C CYS A 302 15.24 9.47 -2.95
N VAL A 303 15.69 10.19 -3.99
CA VAL A 303 16.37 11.49 -3.88
C VAL A 303 15.47 12.57 -4.49
N PHE A 304 14.93 13.43 -3.63
CA PHE A 304 14.03 14.51 -4.01
C PHE A 304 14.85 15.76 -4.33
N PHE A 305 14.52 16.41 -5.44
CA PHE A 305 15.09 17.70 -5.85
C PHE A 305 13.98 18.74 -5.77
N LEU A 306 13.95 19.53 -4.70
CA LEU A 306 12.92 20.53 -4.41
C LEU A 306 13.34 21.89 -4.99
N PRO A 307 12.71 22.36 -6.09
CA PRO A 307 13.13 23.58 -6.79
C PRO A 307 12.51 24.83 -6.14
N HIS A 308 13.37 25.71 -5.65
CA HIS A 308 13.01 27.06 -5.24
C HIS A 308 13.40 28.01 -6.38
N LYS A 309 12.39 28.63 -6.99
CA LYS A 309 12.54 29.49 -8.18
C LYS A 309 12.62 30.96 -7.72
N PRO A 310 13.52 31.78 -8.25
CA PRO A 310 13.57 33.21 -7.92
C PRO A 310 12.28 33.92 -8.35
N ARG A 311 11.88 34.95 -7.59
CA ARG A 311 10.80 35.88 -7.99
C ARG A 311 11.20 36.74 -9.21
N SER A 312 12.51 36.82 -9.49
CA SER A 312 13.09 37.50 -10.65
C SER A 312 13.49 36.53 -11.77
N GLU A 313 13.91 37.10 -12.89
CA GLU A 313 14.54 36.38 -14.01
C GLU A 313 15.71 35.47 -13.56
N VAL A 314 15.79 34.23 -14.08
CA VAL A 314 16.84 33.24 -13.72
C VAL A 314 18.17 33.56 -14.43
N ILE A 315 18.83 34.59 -13.94
CA ILE A 315 20.10 35.09 -14.46
C ILE A 315 21.30 34.23 -14.03
N GLU A 316 21.17 33.26 -13.13
CA GLU A 316 22.32 32.49 -12.65
C GLU A 316 22.02 30.97 -12.52
N SER A 317 22.98 30.12 -12.91
CA SER A 317 22.83 28.65 -13.00
C SER A 317 22.78 27.97 -11.61
N PRO A 318 22.12 26.80 -11.49
CA PRO A 318 21.56 26.38 -10.22
C PRO A 318 22.52 26.17 -9.05
N LEU A 319 22.00 26.45 -7.86
CA LEU A 319 22.54 26.01 -6.58
C LEU A 319 22.00 24.62 -6.24
N PHE A 320 22.78 23.83 -5.51
CA PHE A 320 22.37 22.53 -4.98
C PHE A 320 22.77 22.43 -3.51
N LEU A 321 21.78 22.30 -2.63
CA LEU A 321 21.94 22.18 -1.18
C LEU A 321 21.49 20.78 -0.76
N PHE A 322 22.26 20.01 0.01
CA PHE A 322 21.88 18.69 0.51
C PHE A 322 21.29 18.78 1.93
N MET A 323 20.01 18.44 2.08
CA MET A 323 19.32 18.52 3.37
C MET A 323 19.45 17.18 4.10
N LYS A 324 20.10 17.19 5.27
CA LYS A 324 20.48 15.97 6.02
C LYS A 324 19.45 15.53 7.07
N GLY A 325 18.20 15.98 6.92
CA GLY A 325 17.15 15.74 7.89
C GLY A 325 17.24 16.63 9.13
N THR A 326 16.20 16.50 9.96
CA THR A 326 15.91 17.30 11.14
C THR A 326 16.40 16.64 12.44
N GLY A 327 16.47 15.30 12.47
CA GLY A 327 16.63 14.49 13.68
C GLY A 327 18.00 14.50 14.39
N TRP A 328 18.95 15.35 13.97
CA TRP A 328 20.28 15.48 14.61
C TRP A 328 20.53 16.83 15.29
N CYS A 329 19.67 17.83 15.09
CA CYS A 329 19.79 19.14 15.72
C CYS A 329 18.73 19.26 16.84
N GLY A 330 19.14 19.49 18.08
CA GLY A 330 18.26 19.61 19.25
C GLY A 330 17.40 20.88 19.31
N GLY A 331 16.86 21.32 18.19
CA GLY A 331 16.10 22.57 18.03
C GLY A 331 15.27 22.63 16.74
N GLY A 332 14.83 21.47 16.22
CA GLY A 332 13.77 21.37 15.21
C GLY A 332 14.07 21.94 13.83
N ALA A 333 15.34 21.99 13.40
CA ALA A 333 15.75 22.72 12.20
C ALA A 333 16.45 21.86 11.12
N ASP A 334 16.24 22.25 9.86
CA ASP A 334 16.87 21.63 8.69
C ASP A 334 18.38 21.92 8.63
N HIS A 335 19.22 20.87 8.66
CA HIS A 335 20.66 21.01 8.44
C HIS A 335 21.00 20.95 6.95
N TYR A 336 21.36 22.09 6.38
CA TYR A 336 21.84 22.20 5.00
C TYR A 336 23.34 21.93 4.93
N GLU A 337 23.66 20.72 4.49
CA GLU A 337 24.89 20.49 3.74
C GLU A 337 24.69 21.00 2.29
N PRO A 338 25.74 21.09 1.45
CA PRO A 338 25.57 21.46 0.04
C PRO A 338 26.55 20.82 -0.95
N LEU A 339 26.17 20.88 -2.22
CA LEU A 339 26.72 20.03 -3.27
C LEU A 339 27.54 20.81 -4.30
N ILE A 340 28.75 20.31 -4.53
CA ILE A 340 29.77 20.82 -5.46
C ILE A 340 29.33 20.54 -6.92
N ALA A 341 28.38 21.29 -7.48
CA ALA A 341 27.97 21.14 -8.88
C ALA A 341 29.11 21.52 -9.86
N ASN A 342 29.43 20.67 -10.84
CA ASN A 342 30.45 20.90 -11.89
C ASN A 342 29.88 20.58 -13.27
N ALA A 343 29.89 21.51 -14.21
CA ALA A 343 29.54 21.20 -15.60
C ALA A 343 30.52 20.15 -16.16
N SER A 344 29.99 19.00 -16.63
CA SER A 344 30.75 17.87 -17.15
C SER A 344 30.35 17.60 -18.60
N PRO A 345 31.29 17.55 -19.56
CA PRO A 345 31.00 17.20 -20.96
C PRO A 345 30.86 15.68 -21.19
N MET A 346 31.09 14.86 -20.17
CA MET A 346 31.02 13.40 -20.23
C MET A 346 30.34 12.81 -19.00
N ILE A 347 29.66 11.69 -19.22
CA ILE A 347 29.05 10.83 -18.20
C ILE A 347 29.94 9.59 -18.06
N SER A 348 30.45 9.37 -16.86
CA SER A 348 31.10 8.11 -16.46
C SER A 348 30.04 7.11 -15.93
N HIS A 349 30.45 5.89 -15.63
CA HIS A 349 29.59 4.86 -14.97
C HIS A 349 29.20 5.19 -13.51
N GLU A 350 29.13 6.48 -13.16
CA GLU A 350 28.50 6.99 -11.93
C GLU A 350 26.97 6.96 -12.06
N LYS A 351 26.27 7.11 -10.94
CA LYS A 351 24.79 7.15 -10.93
C LYS A 351 24.31 8.50 -11.48
N VAL A 352 23.38 8.46 -12.43
CA VAL A 352 22.91 9.64 -13.19
C VAL A 352 21.51 10.02 -12.75
N ALA A 353 21.34 11.23 -12.21
CA ALA A 353 20.05 11.85 -11.95
C ALA A 353 19.55 12.58 -13.20
N LEU A 354 18.24 12.57 -13.44
CA LEU A 354 17.61 13.41 -14.46
C LEU A 354 16.66 14.38 -13.76
N VAL A 355 17.04 15.65 -13.68
CA VAL A 355 16.13 16.69 -13.20
C VAL A 355 15.50 17.34 -14.44
N LEU A 356 14.20 17.14 -14.58
CA LEU A 356 13.36 17.90 -15.52
C LEU A 356 12.73 19.06 -14.75
N ARG A 357 12.48 20.20 -15.41
CA ARG A 357 12.16 21.47 -14.74
C ARG A 357 10.98 21.42 -13.76
N ASP A 358 10.05 20.48 -13.96
CA ASP A 358 8.84 20.30 -13.15
C ASP A 358 8.60 18.81 -12.76
N ALA A 359 9.64 17.96 -12.76
CA ALA A 359 9.56 16.56 -12.29
C ALA A 359 10.28 16.36 -10.94
N LEU A 360 9.54 15.90 -9.93
CA LEU A 360 9.96 15.92 -8.52
C LEU A 360 10.59 14.63 -7.97
N HIS A 361 10.73 13.57 -8.78
CA HIS A 361 11.13 12.23 -8.32
C HIS A 361 12.30 11.65 -9.12
N VAL A 362 13.42 11.34 -8.44
CA VAL A 362 14.58 10.65 -9.02
C VAL A 362 15.14 9.64 -8.01
N ALA A 363 14.89 8.34 -8.21
CA ALA A 363 15.36 7.29 -7.31
C ALA A 363 16.81 6.87 -7.62
N ILE A 364 17.75 7.14 -6.69
CA ILE A 364 19.18 6.83 -6.83
C ILE A 364 19.79 6.46 -5.47
N PRO A 365 20.42 5.27 -5.33
CA PRO A 365 21.13 4.91 -4.11
C PRO A 365 22.40 5.74 -3.92
N ILE A 366 22.38 6.64 -2.94
CA ILE A 366 23.55 7.36 -2.44
C ILE A 366 24.16 6.54 -1.31
N ASP A 367 25.44 6.20 -1.44
CA ASP A 367 26.28 5.75 -0.32
C ASP A 367 27.31 6.87 -0.05
N SER A 368 27.90 6.84 1.13
CA SER A 368 28.81 7.78 1.81
C SER A 368 30.08 8.24 1.06
N SER A 369 30.21 7.93 -0.24
CA SER A 369 31.42 8.17 -1.06
C SER A 369 31.14 8.57 -2.52
N TRP A 370 29.88 8.79 -2.90
CA TRP A 370 29.48 8.92 -4.32
C TRP A 370 29.51 10.34 -4.89
N TRP A 371 29.72 10.40 -6.21
CA TRP A 371 29.63 11.59 -7.04
C TRP A 371 28.38 11.42 -7.91
N LEU A 372 27.48 12.41 -7.91
CA LEU A 372 26.16 12.29 -8.53
C LEU A 372 26.09 13.10 -9.82
N VAL A 373 25.72 12.47 -10.94
CA VAL A 373 25.72 13.13 -12.25
C VAL A 373 24.31 13.62 -12.58
N VAL A 374 23.99 14.88 -12.32
CA VAL A 374 22.67 15.50 -12.63
C VAL A 374 22.63 15.97 -14.08
N LEU A 375 21.90 15.25 -14.92
CA LEU A 375 21.50 15.69 -16.24
C LEU A 375 20.30 16.65 -16.11
N LEU A 376 20.43 17.88 -16.62
CA LEU A 376 19.37 18.88 -16.59
C LEU A 376 18.82 19.11 -18.01
N MET A 377 17.59 18.65 -18.24
CA MET A 377 16.79 19.09 -19.39
C MET A 377 15.80 20.15 -18.90
N MET A 378 16.10 21.39 -19.26
CA MET A 378 15.15 22.49 -19.16
C MET A 378 13.99 22.29 -20.15
N ALA A 379 12.91 23.08 -19.99
CA ALA A 379 11.77 23.24 -20.90
C ALA A 379 10.98 24.51 -20.51
N SER A 380 10.55 25.36 -21.46
CA SER A 380 9.55 26.42 -21.21
C SER A 380 9.15 27.26 -22.44
N LEU A 381 8.02 27.95 -22.29
CA LEU A 381 7.50 29.01 -23.16
C LEU A 381 8.11 30.39 -22.83
N SER A 382 7.59 31.43 -23.48
CA SER A 382 8.13 32.80 -23.57
C SER A 382 8.33 33.56 -22.24
N SER A 383 9.55 33.50 -21.70
CA SER A 383 10.30 34.61 -21.08
C SER A 383 11.80 34.18 -20.94
N SER A 384 12.66 34.85 -20.15
CA SER A 384 14.13 34.77 -20.28
C SER A 384 14.87 34.73 -18.91
N VAL A 385 16.18 35.01 -18.68
CA VAL A 385 17.39 35.21 -19.51
C VAL A 385 18.65 34.80 -18.70
N THR A 386 19.60 34.10 -19.33
CA THR A 386 21.05 33.98 -19.02
C THR A 386 21.65 34.05 -17.58
N SER A 387 22.07 32.88 -17.03
CA SER A 387 23.50 32.40 -16.89
C SER A 387 24.39 32.45 -15.59
N ARG A 388 24.78 31.25 -15.05
CA ARG A 388 25.92 30.86 -14.13
C ARG A 388 25.86 31.23 -12.62
N SER A 389 26.22 30.44 -11.59
CA SER A 389 26.51 28.98 -11.39
C SER A 389 26.97 28.62 -9.96
N TYR A 390 26.82 27.34 -9.51
CA TYR A 390 27.71 26.61 -8.54
C TYR A 390 27.44 26.83 -7.01
N ARG A 391 27.72 25.98 -5.95
CA ARG A 391 28.51 24.72 -5.67
C ARG A 391 29.08 24.58 -4.20
N SER A 392 28.50 23.86 -3.19
CA SER A 392 29.11 23.44 -1.85
C SER A 392 29.05 24.33 -0.58
N GLY A 393 29.54 24.00 0.65
CA GLY A 393 29.94 22.78 1.42
C GLY A 393 29.58 23.06 2.92
N TYR A 394 29.33 22.21 3.93
CA TYR A 394 29.00 20.78 4.13
C TYR A 394 28.49 20.56 5.60
N SER A 395 29.14 19.79 6.50
CA SER A 395 28.65 19.04 7.71
C SER A 395 29.29 19.28 9.12
N ALA A 396 28.73 18.66 10.19
CA ALA A 396 29.45 18.05 11.36
C ALA A 396 30.17 18.93 12.43
N SER A 397 30.35 18.51 13.71
CA SER A 397 29.83 17.42 14.60
C SER A 397 30.18 17.75 16.09
N LEU A 398 30.11 16.95 17.18
CA LEU A 398 29.99 15.49 17.46
C LEU A 398 29.38 15.22 18.88
N SER A 399 29.76 14.14 19.59
CA SER A 399 29.23 13.63 20.90
C SER A 399 30.41 13.27 21.87
N PRO A 400 30.39 12.34 22.89
CA PRO A 400 29.36 11.47 23.53
C PRO A 400 29.46 11.27 25.10
N VAL A 401 28.71 10.28 25.68
CA VAL A 401 29.14 9.26 26.70
C VAL A 401 28.26 9.00 27.99
N ASN A 402 27.68 7.78 28.06
CA ASN A 402 27.37 6.82 29.18
C ASN A 402 26.66 7.14 30.54
N GLY A 403 25.58 6.37 30.80
CA GLY A 403 25.50 5.35 31.90
C GLY A 403 24.79 5.71 33.24
N ILE A 404 24.49 4.79 34.19
CA ILE A 404 24.52 3.29 34.20
C ILE A 404 23.81 2.70 35.47
N ARG A 405 23.00 1.61 35.35
CA ARG A 405 22.57 0.63 36.44
C ARG A 405 21.72 1.19 37.64
N HIS A 406 21.08 0.43 38.57
CA HIS A 406 20.71 -1.01 38.78
C HIS A 406 19.63 -1.22 39.90
N ARG A 407 18.79 -2.29 39.79
CA ARG A 407 18.26 -3.18 40.90
C ARG A 407 17.33 -2.59 42.01
N SER A 408 16.53 -3.33 42.81
CA SER A 408 15.87 -4.67 42.70
C SER A 408 14.99 -5.00 43.96
N LEU A 409 14.10 -6.03 43.88
CA LEU A 409 13.43 -6.79 45.00
C LEU A 409 12.28 -6.05 45.76
N SER A 410 11.01 -6.49 45.77
CA SER A 410 10.30 -7.67 46.39
C SER A 410 9.91 -7.44 47.87
N PHE A 411 8.80 -7.95 48.47
CA PHE A 411 7.94 -9.14 48.23
C PHE A 411 6.58 -9.01 49.00
N LEU A 412 5.59 -9.91 48.74
CA LEU A 412 4.35 -10.20 49.55
C LEU A 412 3.24 -9.10 49.61
N SER A 413 1.97 -9.34 50.03
CA SER A 413 0.99 -10.41 49.70
C SER A 413 -0.43 -10.08 50.26
N ALA A 414 -1.49 -10.74 49.74
CA ALA A 414 -2.86 -10.87 50.31
C ALA A 414 -3.98 -9.81 50.04
N SER A 415 -4.74 -10.11 48.99
CA SER A 415 -6.22 -10.05 48.80
C SER A 415 -7.10 -10.43 50.04
N PRO A 416 -8.45 -10.14 50.12
CA PRO A 416 -9.44 -10.45 49.04
C PRO A 416 -10.81 -9.71 48.93
N GLN A 417 -11.57 -10.06 47.87
CA GLN A 417 -13.02 -9.82 47.58
C GLN A 417 -13.49 -8.36 47.29
N GLY A 418 -14.46 -8.09 46.40
CA GLY A 418 -15.08 -8.91 45.33
C GLY A 418 -16.56 -8.57 45.02
N LEU A 419 -16.92 -8.26 43.76
CA LEU A 419 -18.32 -8.07 43.30
C LEU A 419 -18.47 -8.16 41.75
N LYS A 420 -19.71 -8.35 41.25
CA LYS A 420 -20.10 -8.37 39.81
C LYS A 420 -21.17 -7.31 39.53
N VAL A 421 -21.19 -6.73 38.31
CA VAL A 421 -22.34 -5.97 37.75
C VAL A 421 -22.51 -6.32 36.26
N HIS A 422 -23.69 -6.01 35.70
CA HIS A 422 -24.22 -6.48 34.40
C HIS A 422 -23.72 -5.72 33.15
N GLU A 423 -23.97 -6.35 31.99
CA GLU A 423 -23.91 -5.74 30.65
C GLU A 423 -24.99 -4.66 30.44
N LEU A 424 -24.75 -3.77 29.47
CA LEU A 424 -25.81 -3.08 28.73
C LEU A 424 -25.49 -3.15 27.22
N CYS A 425 -26.49 -3.40 26.38
CA CYS A 425 -26.33 -3.53 24.93
C CYS A 425 -27.43 -2.73 24.21
N VAL A 426 -27.06 -1.96 23.18
CA VAL A 426 -27.98 -1.11 22.41
C VAL A 426 -27.97 -1.53 20.94
N ARG A 427 -29.17 -1.80 20.41
CA ARG A 427 -29.43 -2.03 18.98
C ARG A 427 -30.01 -0.77 18.35
N PHE A 428 -29.81 -0.61 17.04
CA PHE A 428 -30.68 0.19 16.19
C PHE A 428 -31.16 -0.62 14.98
N GLN A 429 -32.33 -0.26 14.44
CA GLN A 429 -33.04 -1.04 13.41
C GLN A 429 -33.17 -0.27 12.09
N ARG A 430 -33.11 -0.99 10.96
CA ARG A 430 -33.77 -0.56 9.71
C ARG A 430 -35.26 -0.94 9.77
N LYS A 431 -36.13 -0.09 9.22
CA LYS A 431 -37.58 -0.34 9.11
C LYS A 431 -37.93 -0.99 7.77
N SER A 432 -38.84 -1.95 7.80
CA SER A 432 -39.70 -2.31 6.67
C SER A 432 -41.16 -2.18 7.12
N GLY A 433 -42.04 -1.68 6.25
CA GLY A 433 -43.45 -1.49 6.58
C GLY A 433 -44.21 -2.82 6.74
N ARG A 434 -45.30 -2.81 7.53
CA ARG A 434 -46.25 -3.93 7.62
C ARG A 434 -47.67 -3.36 7.68
N SER A 435 -48.61 -4.02 7.00
CA SER A 435 -50.01 -3.60 6.93
C SER A 435 -50.76 -3.80 8.26
N SER A 436 -51.76 -2.94 8.49
CA SER A 436 -52.65 -2.97 9.65
C SER A 436 -53.89 -3.84 9.42
N VAL A 437 -54.34 -4.53 10.47
CA VAL A 437 -55.68 -5.12 10.59
C VAL A 437 -56.30 -4.66 11.92
N PHE A 438 -57.64 -4.65 11.99
CA PHE A 438 -58.46 -3.79 12.85
C PHE A 438 -58.89 -4.38 14.22
N MET A 439 -59.55 -3.50 15.00
CA MET A 439 -60.37 -3.75 16.21
C MET A 439 -59.58 -3.84 17.55
N GLN A 440 -60.15 -3.42 18.69
CA GLN A 440 -61.57 -3.24 19.01
C GLN A 440 -61.88 -1.99 19.87
N ASP A 441 -63.16 -1.59 19.93
CA ASP A 441 -63.67 -0.27 20.36
C ASP A 441 -63.83 -0.05 21.88
N GLY A 442 -63.96 1.22 22.30
CA GLY A 442 -64.32 1.60 23.67
C GLY A 442 -64.39 3.11 23.98
N ALA A 443 -65.55 3.72 23.70
CA ALA A 443 -66.31 4.73 24.49
C ALA A 443 -65.62 5.53 25.65
N ILE A 444 -65.93 6.82 25.94
CA ILE A 444 -67.02 7.72 25.48
C ILE A 444 -66.70 9.22 25.79
N VAL A 445 -67.32 10.14 25.02
CA VAL A 445 -67.79 11.54 25.29
C VAL A 445 -67.60 12.06 26.74
N ALA A 446 -67.20 13.29 27.09
CA ALA A 446 -67.19 14.67 26.51
C ALA A 446 -66.09 15.52 27.24
N ASN A 447 -65.75 16.80 27.00
CA ASN A 447 -65.90 17.87 25.97
C ASN A 447 -64.79 18.95 26.34
N SER A 448 -64.69 20.23 25.93
CA SER A 448 -65.46 21.23 25.15
C SER A 448 -64.54 22.34 24.58
N ASP A 449 -64.96 22.98 23.48
CA ASP A 449 -64.92 24.42 23.12
C ASP A 449 -63.86 25.42 23.64
N SER A 450 -63.48 26.47 22.89
CA SER A 450 -63.53 26.74 21.44
C SER A 450 -62.77 28.06 21.13
N THR A 451 -62.22 28.22 19.92
CA THR A 451 -62.13 29.51 19.18
C THR A 451 -61.58 29.31 17.76
N GLU A 452 -62.47 29.31 16.77
CA GLU A 452 -62.13 29.71 15.40
C GLU A 452 -62.28 31.24 15.27
N SER A 453 -61.80 31.96 14.25
CA SER A 453 -61.14 31.55 12.99
C SER A 453 -60.12 32.60 12.53
N THR A 454 -59.16 32.21 11.69
CA THR A 454 -58.70 33.06 10.57
C THR A 454 -58.24 32.16 9.40
N LYS A 455 -59.18 31.66 8.60
CA LYS A 455 -58.90 30.78 7.44
C LYS A 455 -58.98 31.54 6.12
N SER A 456 -57.87 32.09 5.66
CA SER A 456 -57.62 32.36 4.23
C SER A 456 -56.10 32.43 3.96
N SER A 457 -55.70 32.28 2.71
CA SER A 457 -54.32 32.52 2.24
C SER A 457 -53.18 31.70 2.87
N LEU A 458 -53.30 30.37 2.93
CA LEU A 458 -52.13 29.47 2.97
C LEU A 458 -52.41 28.04 2.45
N LYS A 459 -53.25 27.92 1.42
CA LYS A 459 -53.60 26.63 0.77
C LYS A 459 -53.35 26.63 -0.76
N GLY A 460 -52.32 27.37 -1.20
CA GLY A 460 -51.84 27.39 -2.60
C GLY A 460 -50.38 26.93 -2.74
N LEU A 461 -49.50 27.35 -1.83
CA LEU A 461 -48.04 27.12 -1.90
C LEU A 461 -47.54 25.68 -1.64
N LYS A 462 -48.40 24.64 -1.76
CA LYS A 462 -47.95 23.23 -1.69
C LYS A 462 -48.29 22.42 -2.93
N ASP A 463 -49.40 22.69 -3.58
CA ASP A 463 -49.80 21.97 -4.81
C ASP A 463 -49.08 22.55 -6.05
N GLU A 464 -48.64 23.81 -5.99
CA GLU A 464 -47.86 24.48 -7.04
C GLU A 464 -46.36 24.11 -7.03
N VAL A 465 -45.81 23.70 -5.88
CA VAL A 465 -44.40 23.26 -5.77
C VAL A 465 -44.24 21.79 -6.16
N LEU A 466 -45.24 20.95 -5.91
CA LEU A 466 -45.24 19.52 -6.26
C LEU A 466 -45.57 19.25 -7.74
N SER A 467 -46.26 20.17 -8.41
CA SER A 467 -46.51 20.09 -9.86
C SER A 467 -45.28 20.46 -10.68
N VAL A 468 -44.61 21.58 -10.38
CA VAL A 468 -43.39 22.01 -11.09
C VAL A 468 -42.28 20.94 -11.05
N LEU A 469 -42.03 20.35 -9.87
CA LEU A 469 -41.06 19.26 -9.69
C LEU A 469 -41.46 17.93 -10.37
N SER A 470 -42.67 17.83 -10.92
CA SER A 470 -43.15 16.64 -11.64
C SER A 470 -43.13 16.79 -13.17
N GLU A 471 -43.04 18.02 -13.71
CA GLU A 471 -43.00 18.24 -15.17
C GLU A 471 -41.58 18.35 -15.74
N GLU A 472 -40.59 18.87 -14.98
CA GLU A 472 -39.19 18.89 -15.43
C GLU A 472 -38.58 17.47 -15.48
N ALA A 473 -39.01 16.58 -14.59
CA ALA A 473 -38.67 15.15 -14.62
C ALA A 473 -39.28 14.39 -15.82
N ALA A 474 -40.20 15.01 -16.58
CA ALA A 474 -40.92 14.41 -17.70
C ALA A 474 -40.51 14.98 -19.09
N LYS A 475 -39.53 15.89 -19.15
CA LYS A 475 -39.12 16.59 -20.38
C LYS A 475 -37.61 16.57 -20.70
N VAL A 476 -36.89 15.56 -20.22
CA VAL A 476 -35.64 15.11 -20.84
C VAL A 476 -35.88 13.75 -21.51
N GLY A 477 -36.61 13.78 -22.61
CA GLY A 477 -36.88 12.63 -23.47
C GLY A 477 -36.07 12.71 -24.76
N SER A 478 -35.42 11.60 -25.13
CA SER A 478 -34.77 11.35 -26.41
C SER A 478 -33.76 12.40 -26.92
N GLU A 479 -32.55 12.36 -26.36
CA GLU A 479 -31.41 11.92 -27.20
C GLU A 479 -30.88 10.61 -26.62
N SER A 480 -30.38 9.72 -27.49
CA SER A 480 -30.11 8.33 -27.14
C SER A 480 -28.64 8.09 -26.84
N ASP A 481 -28.29 7.93 -25.56
CA ASP A 481 -27.01 7.33 -25.19
C ASP A 481 -27.17 5.82 -25.00
N GLY A 482 -26.40 5.06 -25.77
CA GLY A 482 -26.66 3.64 -26.02
C GLY A 482 -26.03 2.75 -24.97
N GLN A 483 -26.76 2.44 -23.89
CA GLN A 483 -26.39 1.32 -22.99
C GLN A 483 -26.45 -0.01 -23.77
N SER A 484 -25.33 -0.36 -24.38
CA SER A 484 -25.14 -1.60 -25.14
C SER A 484 -25.14 -2.77 -24.16
N GLN A 485 -26.32 -3.36 -23.95
CA GLN A 485 -26.52 -4.48 -23.03
C GLN A 485 -25.45 -5.55 -23.24
N SER A 486 -24.73 -5.90 -22.17
CA SER A 486 -23.79 -7.01 -22.17
C SER A 486 -24.45 -8.30 -21.69
N THR A 487 -23.88 -9.44 -22.07
CA THR A 487 -24.31 -10.77 -21.60
C THR A 487 -23.11 -11.68 -21.34
N VAL A 488 -23.22 -12.58 -20.36
CA VAL A 488 -22.13 -13.50 -19.99
C VAL A 488 -22.45 -14.95 -20.37
N SER A 489 -21.65 -15.48 -21.30
CA SER A 489 -21.69 -16.88 -21.77
C SER A 489 -20.65 -17.71 -21.01
N ILE A 490 -21.09 -18.54 -20.05
CA ILE A 490 -20.21 -19.36 -19.21
C ILE A 490 -20.16 -20.80 -19.74
N THR A 491 -19.05 -21.20 -20.36
CA THR A 491 -18.84 -22.56 -20.85
C THR A 491 -18.05 -23.41 -19.84
N VAL A 492 -18.70 -24.39 -19.21
CA VAL A 492 -18.06 -25.39 -18.36
C VAL A 492 -17.55 -26.54 -19.25
N VAL A 493 -16.29 -26.44 -19.66
CA VAL A 493 -15.58 -27.49 -20.40
C VAL A 493 -15.29 -28.64 -19.43
N GLY A 494 -15.70 -29.87 -19.80
CA GLY A 494 -15.67 -31.02 -18.89
C GLY A 494 -16.91 -31.17 -18.01
N ALA A 495 -18.06 -30.59 -18.38
CA ALA A 495 -19.28 -30.56 -17.56
C ALA A 495 -19.81 -31.93 -17.05
N SER A 496 -19.47 -33.05 -17.69
CA SER A 496 -19.82 -34.40 -17.18
C SER A 496 -18.86 -34.92 -16.09
N GLY A 497 -17.82 -34.17 -15.73
CA GLY A 497 -16.84 -34.47 -14.70
C GLY A 497 -17.32 -34.19 -13.27
N ASP A 498 -16.56 -34.72 -12.30
CA ASP A 498 -16.93 -34.69 -10.88
C ASP A 498 -16.81 -33.30 -10.23
N LEU A 499 -15.79 -32.51 -10.62
CA LEU A 499 -15.59 -31.15 -10.13
C LEU A 499 -16.71 -30.21 -10.60
N ALA A 500 -17.06 -30.26 -11.89
CA ALA A 500 -18.19 -29.53 -12.46
C ALA A 500 -19.49 -29.76 -11.67
N LYS A 501 -19.84 -31.03 -11.43
CA LYS A 501 -21.02 -31.45 -10.65
C LYS A 501 -20.98 -31.00 -9.19
N LYS A 502 -19.86 -31.23 -8.49
CA LYS A 502 -19.78 -31.09 -7.02
C LYS A 502 -19.41 -29.69 -6.54
N LYS A 503 -18.88 -28.83 -7.43
CA LYS A 503 -18.47 -27.46 -7.09
C LYS A 503 -18.98 -26.42 -8.08
N ILE A 504 -18.71 -26.57 -9.38
CA ILE A 504 -18.86 -25.44 -10.31
C ILE A 504 -20.33 -25.08 -10.58
N PHE A 505 -21.19 -26.05 -10.90
CA PHE A 505 -22.62 -25.77 -11.06
C PHE A 505 -23.31 -25.35 -9.74
N PRO A 506 -23.03 -25.98 -8.57
CA PRO A 506 -23.50 -25.47 -7.28
C PRO A 506 -23.07 -24.03 -6.97
N ALA A 507 -21.83 -23.65 -7.31
CA ALA A 507 -21.32 -22.30 -7.08
C ALA A 507 -21.97 -21.26 -8.00
N LEU A 508 -22.12 -21.57 -9.29
CA LEU A 508 -22.88 -20.72 -10.23
C LEU A 508 -24.35 -20.55 -9.78
N PHE A 509 -24.96 -21.59 -9.20
CA PHE A 509 -26.31 -21.50 -8.64
C PHE A 509 -26.36 -20.63 -7.37
N ALA A 510 -25.36 -20.71 -6.48
CA ALA A 510 -25.29 -19.83 -5.31
C ALA A 510 -25.17 -18.35 -5.71
N LEU A 511 -24.32 -18.04 -6.71
CA LEU A 511 -24.20 -16.70 -7.28
C LEU A 511 -25.51 -16.22 -7.94
N TYR A 512 -26.26 -17.08 -8.62
CA TYR A 512 -27.61 -16.73 -9.11
C TYR A 512 -28.60 -16.51 -7.96
N TYR A 513 -28.52 -17.32 -6.90
CA TYR A 513 -29.48 -17.31 -5.81
C TYR A 513 -29.39 -16.02 -4.97
N GLU A 514 -28.19 -15.50 -4.73
CA GLU A 514 -27.95 -14.18 -4.09
C GLU A 514 -27.85 -13.02 -5.11
N ASP A 515 -28.31 -13.24 -6.35
CA ASP A 515 -28.44 -12.20 -7.40
C ASP A 515 -27.11 -11.49 -7.76
N CYS A 516 -26.00 -12.22 -7.67
CA CYS A 516 -24.63 -11.76 -7.98
C CYS A 516 -24.19 -12.03 -9.43
N LEU A 517 -24.98 -12.77 -10.23
CA LEU A 517 -24.72 -12.92 -11.66
C LEU A 517 -25.39 -11.79 -12.46
N PRO A 518 -24.79 -11.30 -13.57
CA PRO A 518 -25.42 -10.31 -14.43
C PRO A 518 -26.79 -10.76 -14.95
N GLU A 519 -27.73 -9.82 -15.13
CA GLU A 519 -29.12 -10.09 -15.53
C GLU A 519 -29.24 -11.00 -16.77
N HIS A 520 -28.32 -10.82 -17.72
CA HIS A 520 -28.24 -11.60 -18.94
C HIS A 520 -27.03 -12.54 -18.90
N PHE A 521 -27.24 -13.80 -18.53
CA PHE A 521 -26.22 -14.84 -18.60
C PHE A 521 -26.78 -16.15 -19.17
N THR A 522 -25.90 -17.00 -19.71
CA THR A 522 -26.23 -18.35 -20.20
C THR A 522 -25.08 -19.30 -19.85
N ILE A 523 -25.40 -20.53 -19.43
CA ILE A 523 -24.41 -21.54 -19.04
C ILE A 523 -24.44 -22.71 -20.03
N TYR A 524 -23.29 -23.03 -20.62
CA TYR A 524 -23.11 -24.20 -21.48
C TYR A 524 -22.24 -25.26 -20.83
N GLY A 525 -22.74 -26.48 -20.69
CA GLY A 525 -21.91 -27.64 -20.45
C GLY A 525 -21.31 -28.16 -21.77
N TYR A 526 -19.99 -28.34 -21.83
CA TYR A 526 -19.30 -28.91 -23.01
C TYR A 526 -18.51 -30.17 -22.63
N SER A 527 -18.73 -31.29 -23.32
CA SER A 527 -18.00 -32.54 -23.06
C SER A 527 -18.16 -33.56 -24.19
N ARG A 528 -17.23 -34.53 -24.26
CA ARG A 528 -17.28 -35.68 -25.20
C ARG A 528 -18.48 -36.60 -24.98
N SER A 529 -19.12 -36.53 -23.81
CA SER A 529 -20.33 -37.30 -23.51
C SER A 529 -21.49 -36.84 -24.41
N LYS A 530 -22.14 -37.75 -25.14
CA LYS A 530 -23.42 -37.43 -25.79
C LYS A 530 -24.50 -37.37 -24.71
N MET A 531 -25.16 -36.22 -24.61
CA MET A 531 -26.15 -35.88 -23.57
C MET A 531 -27.01 -34.72 -24.09
N THR A 532 -28.23 -34.59 -23.58
CA THR A 532 -29.16 -33.50 -23.90
C THR A 532 -29.18 -32.43 -22.80
N ASP A 533 -29.74 -31.25 -23.10
CA ASP A 533 -29.99 -30.19 -22.09
C ASP A 533 -30.81 -30.70 -20.90
N VAL A 534 -31.79 -31.56 -21.17
CA VAL A 534 -32.67 -32.15 -20.14
C VAL A 534 -31.87 -33.07 -19.21
N GLU A 535 -30.96 -33.88 -19.76
CA GLU A 535 -30.08 -34.75 -18.98
C GLU A 535 -29.03 -33.95 -18.20
N LEU A 536 -28.47 -32.86 -18.76
CA LEU A 536 -27.62 -31.93 -18.01
C LEU A 536 -28.39 -31.34 -16.83
N ARG A 537 -29.60 -30.80 -17.05
CA ARG A 537 -30.44 -30.20 -16.01
C ARG A 537 -30.77 -31.23 -14.92
N ASN A 538 -31.11 -32.47 -15.30
CA ASN A 538 -31.38 -33.59 -14.40
C ASN A 538 -30.12 -34.18 -13.70
N MET A 539 -28.92 -33.82 -14.16
CA MET A 539 -27.66 -34.15 -13.50
C MET A 539 -27.30 -33.06 -12.47
N VAL A 540 -27.40 -31.79 -12.89
CA VAL A 540 -27.08 -30.61 -12.06
C VAL A 540 -28.06 -30.47 -10.89
N SER A 541 -29.36 -30.62 -11.12
CA SER A 541 -30.41 -30.46 -10.08
C SER A 541 -30.24 -31.41 -8.87
N LYS A 542 -29.55 -32.54 -9.05
CA LYS A 542 -29.23 -33.50 -7.97
C LYS A 542 -28.05 -33.06 -7.08
N THR A 543 -27.33 -32.02 -7.49
CA THR A 543 -26.16 -31.46 -6.78
C THR A 543 -26.36 -30.02 -6.32
N LEU A 544 -27.38 -29.33 -6.82
CA LEU A 544 -27.79 -28.03 -6.30
C LEU A 544 -28.41 -28.22 -4.90
N THR A 545 -28.01 -27.36 -3.97
CA THR A 545 -28.51 -27.36 -2.59
C THR A 545 -28.92 -25.94 -2.20
N CYS A 546 -30.13 -25.77 -1.69
CA CYS A 546 -30.58 -24.54 -1.04
C CYS A 546 -29.87 -24.39 0.32
N ARG A 547 -28.60 -23.95 0.34
CA ARG A 547 -27.86 -23.78 1.61
C ARG A 547 -28.46 -22.64 2.46
N ILE A 548 -28.78 -21.54 1.79
CA ILE A 548 -29.38 -20.35 2.40
C ILE A 548 -30.80 -20.65 2.89
N ASP A 549 -31.01 -20.43 4.17
CA ASP A 549 -32.19 -20.83 4.94
C ASP A 549 -33.51 -20.26 4.38
N LYS A 550 -34.41 -21.16 3.95
CA LYS A 550 -35.88 -21.01 3.87
C LYS A 550 -36.47 -19.71 3.30
N ARG A 551 -35.77 -18.96 2.42
CA ARG A 551 -36.48 -17.99 1.56
C ARG A 551 -37.46 -18.78 0.70
N ALA A 552 -38.71 -18.30 0.62
CA ALA A 552 -39.85 -19.09 0.15
C ALA A 552 -39.83 -19.52 -1.33
N ASN A 553 -38.72 -19.28 -2.06
CA ASN A 553 -38.68 -19.47 -3.51
C ASN A 553 -37.41 -20.12 -4.09
N CYS A 554 -36.75 -21.03 -3.34
CA CYS A 554 -35.61 -21.77 -3.90
C CYS A 554 -35.98 -22.67 -5.10
N GLY A 555 -37.22 -23.20 -5.12
CA GLY A 555 -37.72 -24.04 -6.22
C GLY A 555 -37.76 -23.30 -7.55
N GLU A 556 -38.43 -22.15 -7.62
CA GLU A 556 -38.55 -21.38 -8.86
C GLU A 556 -37.18 -20.83 -9.30
N LYS A 557 -36.37 -20.26 -8.39
CA LYS A 557 -34.99 -19.85 -8.73
C LYS A 557 -34.14 -21.01 -9.27
N MET A 558 -34.29 -22.22 -8.75
CA MET A 558 -33.60 -23.40 -9.28
C MET A 558 -34.08 -23.74 -10.70
N GLU A 559 -35.39 -23.72 -10.96
CA GLU A 559 -35.90 -23.94 -12.31
C GLU A 559 -35.44 -22.85 -13.31
N GLU A 560 -35.46 -21.57 -12.91
CA GLU A 560 -34.99 -20.44 -13.73
C GLU A 560 -33.50 -20.55 -14.06
N PHE A 561 -32.68 -20.98 -13.09
CA PHE A 561 -31.26 -21.24 -13.30
C PHE A 561 -31.07 -22.41 -14.30
N LEU A 562 -31.79 -23.51 -14.10
CA LEU A 562 -31.73 -24.68 -14.99
C LEU A 562 -32.25 -24.37 -16.40
N LYS A 563 -33.23 -23.48 -16.57
CA LYS A 563 -33.72 -22.98 -17.87
C LYS A 563 -32.62 -22.23 -18.65
N ARG A 564 -31.64 -21.61 -17.96
CA ARG A 564 -30.45 -20.97 -18.57
C ARG A 564 -29.24 -21.93 -18.77
N CYS A 565 -29.36 -23.20 -18.39
CA CYS A 565 -28.33 -24.21 -18.59
C CYS A 565 -28.58 -25.03 -19.87
N PHE A 566 -27.60 -25.09 -20.77
CA PHE A 566 -27.65 -25.79 -22.06
C PHE A 566 -26.43 -26.71 -22.23
N TYR A 567 -26.45 -27.60 -23.22
CA TYR A 567 -25.37 -28.56 -23.46
C TYR A 567 -24.94 -28.62 -24.93
N HIS A 568 -23.66 -28.94 -25.13
CA HIS A 568 -23.12 -29.30 -26.44
C HIS A 568 -22.10 -30.43 -26.31
N SER A 569 -22.24 -31.46 -27.15
CA SER A 569 -21.31 -32.59 -27.18
C SER A 569 -20.26 -32.39 -28.26
N GLY A 570 -18.97 -32.45 -27.90
CA GLY A 570 -17.88 -32.29 -28.86
C GLY A 570 -16.53 -32.77 -28.34
N GLN A 571 -15.53 -32.82 -29.21
CA GLN A 571 -14.15 -33.18 -28.86
C GLN A 571 -13.34 -31.93 -28.50
N TYR A 572 -12.46 -32.04 -27.50
CA TYR A 572 -11.72 -30.90 -26.95
C TYR A 572 -10.62 -30.36 -27.88
N ASP A 573 -10.21 -31.14 -28.88
CA ASP A 573 -9.16 -30.90 -29.87
C ASP A 573 -9.72 -30.51 -31.26
N SER A 574 -11.04 -30.34 -31.37
CA SER A 574 -11.72 -30.15 -32.66
C SER A 574 -12.24 -28.73 -32.86
N GLN A 575 -11.57 -28.01 -33.75
CA GLN A 575 -11.93 -26.68 -34.27
C GLN A 575 -13.41 -26.61 -34.72
N GLU A 576 -13.89 -27.66 -35.39
CA GLU A 576 -15.25 -27.76 -35.92
C GLU A 576 -16.29 -27.76 -34.80
N HIS A 577 -16.14 -28.63 -33.79
CA HIS A 577 -17.08 -28.69 -32.65
C HIS A 577 -17.08 -27.41 -31.79
N PHE A 578 -15.96 -26.67 -31.73
CA PHE A 578 -15.91 -25.34 -31.10
C PHE A 578 -16.56 -24.25 -31.97
N THR A 579 -16.57 -24.40 -33.29
CA THR A 579 -17.31 -23.51 -34.20
C THR A 579 -18.83 -23.76 -34.10
N GLU A 580 -19.25 -25.02 -33.92
CA GLU A 580 -20.64 -25.35 -33.57
C GLU A 580 -21.04 -24.78 -32.20
N LEU A 581 -20.12 -24.78 -31.22
CA LEU A 581 -20.35 -24.14 -29.92
C LEU A 581 -20.54 -22.63 -30.07
N ASP A 582 -19.64 -21.94 -30.78
CA ASP A 582 -19.75 -20.50 -31.05
C ASP A 582 -21.09 -20.11 -31.69
N LYS A 583 -21.58 -20.90 -32.64
CA LYS A 583 -22.90 -20.68 -33.23
C LYS A 583 -24.01 -20.72 -32.17
N LYS A 584 -24.01 -21.72 -31.29
CA LYS A 584 -24.97 -21.82 -30.18
C LYS A 584 -24.85 -20.65 -29.19
N LEU A 585 -23.62 -20.23 -28.87
CA LEU A 585 -23.38 -19.04 -28.04
C LEU A 585 -24.03 -17.80 -28.68
N LYS A 586 -23.78 -17.56 -29.98
CA LYS A 586 -24.34 -16.43 -30.74
C LYS A 586 -25.88 -16.45 -30.81
N GLU A 587 -26.49 -17.63 -30.92
CA GLU A 587 -27.95 -17.80 -30.90
C GLU A 587 -28.58 -17.30 -29.57
N HIS A 588 -27.88 -17.38 -28.44
CA HIS A 588 -28.34 -16.88 -27.13
C HIS A 588 -27.83 -15.47 -26.78
N GLU A 589 -26.69 -15.07 -27.33
CA GLU A 589 -26.12 -13.72 -27.13
C GLU A 589 -26.95 -12.63 -27.82
N ALA A 590 -27.66 -12.97 -28.90
CA ALA A 590 -28.71 -12.15 -29.53
C ALA A 590 -28.28 -10.70 -29.89
N GLY A 591 -27.03 -10.52 -30.31
CA GLY A 591 -26.48 -9.23 -30.77
C GLY A 591 -25.95 -8.30 -29.66
N ARG A 592 -25.98 -8.74 -28.40
CA ARG A 592 -25.39 -8.03 -27.25
C ARG A 592 -23.86 -8.04 -27.29
N ILE A 593 -23.23 -7.22 -26.42
CA ILE A 593 -21.81 -7.39 -26.08
C ILE A 593 -21.66 -8.73 -25.36
N SER A 594 -21.02 -9.72 -26.00
CA SER A 594 -20.89 -11.05 -25.41
C SER A 594 -19.56 -11.25 -24.72
N ASN A 595 -19.63 -11.47 -23.41
CA ASN A 595 -18.49 -11.76 -22.56
C ASN A 595 -18.42 -13.27 -22.33
N ARG A 596 -17.30 -13.92 -22.66
CA ARG A 596 -17.20 -15.38 -22.73
C ARG A 596 -16.21 -15.93 -21.72
N LEU A 597 -16.70 -16.76 -20.79
CA LEU A 597 -15.91 -17.37 -19.72
C LEU A 597 -15.83 -18.89 -19.93
N PHE A 598 -14.63 -19.43 -20.17
CA PHE A 598 -14.40 -20.86 -20.32
C PHE A 598 -13.78 -21.46 -19.05
N TYR A 599 -14.50 -22.35 -18.36
CA TYR A 599 -13.98 -23.09 -17.20
C TYR A 599 -13.44 -24.45 -17.63
N LEU A 600 -12.14 -24.70 -17.46
CA LEU A 600 -11.48 -25.95 -17.85
C LEU A 600 -11.54 -27.02 -16.75
N SER A 601 -12.70 -27.64 -16.56
CA SER A 601 -12.90 -28.79 -15.64
C SER A 601 -12.44 -30.12 -16.27
N ILE A 602 -11.24 -30.11 -16.87
CA ILE A 602 -10.66 -31.22 -17.66
C ILE A 602 -9.23 -31.56 -17.21
N PRO A 603 -8.69 -32.74 -17.57
CA PRO A 603 -7.30 -33.09 -17.30
C PRO A 603 -6.29 -32.13 -17.97
N PRO A 604 -5.14 -31.82 -17.33
CA PRO A 604 -4.19 -30.82 -17.83
C PRO A 604 -3.62 -31.10 -19.23
N ASN A 605 -3.50 -32.37 -19.61
CA ASN A 605 -3.02 -32.79 -20.92
C ASN A 605 -3.98 -32.46 -22.09
N ILE A 606 -5.10 -31.77 -21.81
CA ILE A 606 -6.11 -31.33 -22.78
C ILE A 606 -6.29 -29.80 -22.70
N PHE A 607 -5.67 -29.10 -21.74
CA PHE A 607 -5.82 -27.64 -21.58
C PHE A 607 -5.41 -26.88 -22.84
N VAL A 608 -4.26 -27.20 -23.43
CA VAL A 608 -3.73 -26.46 -24.59
C VAL A 608 -4.63 -26.63 -25.82
N ASP A 609 -5.12 -27.84 -26.09
CA ASP A 609 -6.00 -28.10 -27.24
C ASP A 609 -7.36 -27.43 -27.08
N ALA A 610 -7.95 -27.50 -25.88
CA ALA A 610 -9.21 -26.83 -25.57
C ALA A 610 -9.08 -25.29 -25.65
N VAL A 611 -7.96 -24.73 -25.16
CA VAL A 611 -7.66 -23.29 -25.22
C VAL A 611 -7.45 -22.82 -26.65
N LYS A 612 -6.68 -23.58 -27.44
CA LYS A 612 -6.47 -23.32 -28.87
C LYS A 612 -7.80 -23.25 -29.61
N CYS A 613 -8.64 -24.26 -29.47
CA CYS A 613 -9.94 -24.32 -30.15
C CYS A 613 -10.91 -23.23 -29.63
N ALA A 614 -10.93 -22.97 -28.32
CA ALA A 614 -11.74 -21.90 -27.74
C ALA A 614 -11.32 -20.52 -28.26
N SER A 615 -10.03 -20.19 -28.22
CA SER A 615 -9.51 -18.89 -28.68
C SER A 615 -9.77 -18.66 -30.18
N SER A 616 -9.49 -19.66 -31.03
CA SER A 616 -9.54 -19.48 -32.48
C SER A 616 -10.90 -19.76 -33.16
N SER A 617 -11.85 -20.42 -32.48
CA SER A 617 -13.22 -20.64 -33.02
C SER A 617 -14.35 -20.10 -32.14
N ALA A 618 -14.14 -19.85 -30.84
CA ALA A 618 -15.20 -19.51 -29.89
C ALA A 618 -14.89 -18.29 -28.98
N SER A 619 -13.83 -17.54 -29.25
CA SER A 619 -13.61 -16.22 -28.63
C SER A 619 -14.74 -15.26 -28.99
N SER A 620 -15.02 -14.30 -28.11
CA SER A 620 -15.90 -13.19 -28.43
C SER A 620 -15.30 -12.28 -29.50
N VAL A 621 -16.18 -11.59 -30.22
CA VAL A 621 -15.86 -10.61 -31.28
C VAL A 621 -16.09 -9.17 -30.79
N ASN A 622 -16.91 -8.96 -29.75
CA ASN A 622 -17.32 -7.63 -29.28
C ASN A 622 -17.28 -7.44 -27.75
N GLY A 623 -16.88 -8.47 -26.99
CA GLY A 623 -16.67 -8.42 -25.54
C GLY A 623 -15.42 -9.20 -25.14
N TRP A 624 -15.19 -9.39 -23.83
CA TRP A 624 -13.99 -10.09 -23.37
C TRP A 624 -14.11 -11.62 -23.51
N THR A 625 -12.96 -12.29 -23.61
CA THR A 625 -12.85 -13.75 -23.45
C THR A 625 -11.85 -14.05 -22.34
N ARG A 626 -12.25 -14.90 -21.38
CA ARG A 626 -11.44 -15.30 -20.22
C ARG A 626 -11.49 -16.81 -20.05
N VAL A 627 -10.40 -17.39 -19.57
CA VAL A 627 -10.28 -18.84 -19.37
C VAL A 627 -9.79 -19.14 -17.95
N ILE A 628 -10.60 -19.90 -17.21
CA ILE A 628 -10.26 -20.43 -15.90
C ILE A 628 -9.56 -21.77 -16.07
N VAL A 629 -8.36 -21.90 -15.49
CA VAL A 629 -7.51 -23.09 -15.56
C VAL A 629 -7.29 -23.66 -14.16
N GLU A 630 -7.44 -24.98 -14.03
CA GLU A 630 -7.33 -25.73 -12.77
C GLU A 630 -5.91 -26.24 -12.50
N LYS A 631 -5.60 -26.50 -11.21
CA LYS A 631 -4.36 -27.18 -10.83
C LYS A 631 -4.40 -28.66 -11.28
N PRO A 632 -3.26 -29.31 -11.61
CA PRO A 632 -1.87 -28.84 -11.49
C PRO A 632 -1.34 -28.07 -12.71
N PHE A 633 -0.63 -26.98 -12.44
CA PHE A 633 0.03 -26.14 -13.44
C PHE A 633 1.46 -26.63 -13.74
N GLY A 634 1.57 -27.85 -14.27
CA GLY A 634 2.84 -28.58 -14.40
C GLY A 634 3.21 -29.38 -13.14
N ARG A 635 4.41 -29.97 -13.12
CA ARG A 635 4.94 -30.78 -12.00
C ARG A 635 6.35 -30.35 -11.53
N ASP A 636 6.96 -29.45 -12.27
CA ASP A 636 8.31 -28.90 -12.10
C ASP A 636 8.38 -27.59 -12.91
N SER A 637 9.44 -26.79 -12.73
CA SER A 637 9.61 -25.51 -13.43
C SER A 637 9.56 -25.65 -14.96
N GLU A 638 10.13 -26.72 -15.51
CA GLU A 638 10.24 -26.95 -16.95
C GLU A 638 8.86 -27.23 -17.59
N THR A 639 8.10 -28.16 -17.02
CA THR A 639 6.73 -28.49 -17.46
C THR A 639 5.75 -27.35 -17.20
N SER A 640 5.94 -26.55 -16.15
CA SER A 640 5.12 -25.38 -15.86
C SER A 640 5.40 -24.22 -16.84
N ALA A 641 6.66 -23.96 -17.16
CA ALA A 641 7.07 -23.00 -18.19
C ALA A 641 6.58 -23.44 -19.58
N ALA A 642 6.66 -24.73 -19.91
CA ALA A 642 6.14 -25.28 -21.16
C ALA A 642 4.61 -25.12 -21.29
N LEU A 643 3.85 -25.43 -20.24
CA LEU A 643 2.40 -25.19 -20.20
C LEU A 643 2.08 -23.69 -20.35
N THR A 644 2.74 -22.83 -19.57
CA THR A 644 2.53 -21.39 -19.60
C THR A 644 2.85 -20.78 -20.96
N LYS A 645 3.96 -21.19 -21.59
CA LYS A 645 4.34 -20.79 -22.95
C LYS A 645 3.33 -21.27 -24.00
N SER A 646 2.72 -22.44 -23.80
CA SER A 646 1.70 -22.98 -24.71
C SER A 646 0.36 -22.26 -24.58
N LEU A 647 -0.03 -21.84 -23.37
CA LEU A 647 -1.22 -21.02 -23.14
C LEU A 647 -1.05 -19.61 -23.74
N LYS A 648 0.12 -18.99 -23.56
CA LYS A 648 0.48 -17.67 -24.12
C LYS A 648 0.65 -17.64 -25.66
N GLN A 649 0.36 -18.73 -26.37
CA GLN A 649 0.20 -18.71 -27.83
C GLN A 649 -1.22 -18.34 -28.27
N TYR A 650 -2.19 -18.38 -27.36
CA TYR A 650 -3.62 -18.28 -27.68
C TYR A 650 -4.40 -17.34 -26.75
N LEU A 651 -3.80 -16.91 -25.63
CA LEU A 651 -4.42 -16.07 -24.60
C LEU A 651 -3.39 -15.09 -24.03
N GLU A 652 -3.84 -13.86 -23.75
CA GLU A 652 -3.07 -12.88 -22.99
C GLU A 652 -3.12 -13.16 -21.47
N GLU A 653 -2.18 -12.61 -20.71
CA GLU A 653 -2.03 -12.93 -19.28
C GLU A 653 -3.19 -12.41 -18.40
N ASP A 654 -3.94 -11.40 -18.85
CA ASP A 654 -5.17 -10.91 -18.24
C ASP A 654 -6.39 -11.79 -18.55
N GLN A 655 -6.32 -12.64 -19.57
CA GLN A 655 -7.35 -13.61 -19.94
C GLN A 655 -7.20 -14.95 -19.19
N ILE A 656 -6.06 -15.22 -18.54
CA ILE A 656 -5.75 -16.52 -17.91
C ILE A 656 -5.95 -16.48 -16.39
N PHE A 657 -7.01 -17.14 -15.92
CA PHE A 657 -7.42 -17.20 -14.51
C PHE A 657 -6.98 -18.54 -13.89
N ARG A 658 -5.75 -18.59 -13.35
CA ARG A 658 -5.18 -19.78 -12.71
C ARG A 658 -5.71 -19.93 -11.28
N ILE A 659 -6.58 -20.91 -11.03
CA ILE A 659 -7.22 -21.09 -9.72
C ILE A 659 -6.25 -21.70 -8.69
N ASP A 660 -6.20 -21.05 -7.53
CA ASP A 660 -5.94 -21.71 -6.25
C ASP A 660 -7.13 -21.45 -5.31
N HIS A 661 -7.92 -22.50 -5.03
CA HIS A 661 -9.12 -22.41 -4.20
C HIS A 661 -8.85 -22.15 -2.71
N TYR A 662 -7.60 -21.99 -2.26
CA TYR A 662 -7.29 -21.44 -0.94
C TYR A 662 -7.25 -19.90 -0.94
N LEU A 663 -6.97 -19.25 -2.07
CA LEU A 663 -7.01 -17.78 -2.19
C LEU A 663 -8.45 -17.26 -2.01
N GLY A 664 -9.44 -17.97 -2.58
CA GLY A 664 -10.87 -17.67 -2.43
C GLY A 664 -11.48 -17.99 -1.07
N LYS A 665 -10.69 -18.26 -0.02
CA LYS A 665 -11.21 -18.53 1.33
C LYS A 665 -11.25 -17.25 2.17
N GLU A 666 -12.39 -17.00 2.81
CA GLU A 666 -12.67 -15.85 3.70
C GLU A 666 -11.47 -15.39 4.56
N LEU A 667 -10.87 -16.30 5.34
CA LEU A 667 -9.76 -15.93 6.24
C LEU A 667 -8.41 -15.73 5.54
N VAL A 668 -8.26 -16.18 4.29
CA VAL A 668 -7.08 -15.92 3.46
C VAL A 668 -7.22 -14.57 2.76
N GLU A 669 -8.40 -14.24 2.24
CA GLU A 669 -8.72 -12.89 1.74
C GLU A 669 -8.58 -11.83 2.85
N ASN A 670 -9.10 -12.13 4.06
CA ASN A 670 -9.03 -11.26 5.23
C ASN A 670 -7.59 -11.08 5.79
N LEU A 671 -6.56 -11.75 5.27
CA LEU A 671 -5.15 -11.45 5.64
C LEU A 671 -4.76 -10.02 5.28
N SER A 672 -5.19 -9.53 4.11
CA SER A 672 -4.90 -8.17 3.66
C SER A 672 -5.52 -7.13 4.60
N VAL A 673 -6.81 -7.30 4.94
CA VAL A 673 -7.54 -6.44 5.87
C VAL A 673 -6.94 -6.50 7.28
N LEU A 674 -6.63 -7.69 7.79
CA LEU A 674 -6.06 -7.88 9.13
C LEU A 674 -4.70 -7.18 9.30
N ARG A 675 -3.91 -7.08 8.22
CA ARG A 675 -2.60 -6.43 8.22
C ARG A 675 -2.70 -4.93 7.99
N PHE A 676 -3.30 -4.52 6.88
CA PHE A 676 -3.19 -3.15 6.36
C PHE A 676 -4.33 -2.21 6.81
N SER A 677 -5.46 -2.75 7.30
CA SER A 677 -6.57 -1.95 7.85
C SER A 677 -6.52 -1.82 9.39
N ASN A 678 -5.45 -2.28 10.04
CA ASN A 678 -5.39 -2.40 11.50
C ASN A 678 -4.05 -1.92 12.06
N LEU A 679 -4.01 -0.68 12.56
CA LEU A 679 -2.83 -0.04 13.19
C LEU A 679 -2.20 -0.88 14.33
N ILE A 680 -2.98 -1.74 14.99
CA ILE A 680 -2.48 -2.63 16.05
C ILE A 680 -1.65 -3.82 15.54
N PHE A 681 -1.76 -4.19 14.27
CA PHE A 681 -1.10 -5.37 13.69
C PHE A 681 0.06 -5.02 12.78
N GLU A 682 0.02 -3.89 12.06
CA GLU A 682 1.09 -3.43 11.17
C GLU A 682 2.48 -3.45 11.85
N PRO A 683 2.76 -2.72 12.95
CA PRO A 683 4.11 -2.66 13.52
C PRO A 683 4.56 -4.01 14.12
N LEU A 684 3.60 -4.83 14.56
CA LEU A 684 3.84 -6.18 15.05
C LEU A 684 4.22 -7.16 13.93
N TRP A 685 4.01 -6.81 12.66
CA TRP A 685 4.22 -7.67 11.50
C TRP A 685 5.67 -7.64 10.99
N SER A 686 6.63 -7.77 11.90
CA SER A 686 8.06 -7.69 11.59
C SER A 686 8.91 -8.66 12.42
N ARG A 687 10.14 -8.92 11.96
CA ARG A 687 11.20 -9.64 12.69
C ARG A 687 11.44 -9.13 14.11
N GLN A 688 11.11 -7.86 14.41
CA GLN A 688 11.30 -7.30 15.74
C GLN A 688 10.38 -7.96 16.77
N TYR A 689 9.12 -8.22 16.40
CA TYR A 689 8.11 -8.78 17.30
C TYR A 689 7.81 -10.26 17.04
N ILE A 690 7.94 -10.75 15.80
CA ILE A 690 7.66 -12.15 15.44
C ILE A 690 8.90 -13.03 15.71
N ARG A 691 8.68 -14.18 16.35
CA ARG A 691 9.68 -15.23 16.60
C ARG A 691 9.68 -16.30 15.51
N ASN A 692 8.49 -16.71 15.05
CA ASN A 692 8.29 -17.66 13.95
C ASN A 692 6.85 -17.57 13.43
N VAL A 693 6.65 -18.07 12.21
CA VAL A 693 5.33 -18.23 11.59
C VAL A 693 5.15 -19.70 11.23
N GLN A 694 3.98 -20.27 11.49
CA GLN A 694 3.66 -21.67 11.23
C GLN A 694 2.41 -21.80 10.37
N PHE A 695 2.52 -22.48 9.22
CA PHE A 695 1.41 -22.81 8.32
C PHE A 695 1.15 -24.30 8.43
N ILE A 696 0.00 -24.67 8.99
CA ILE A 696 -0.35 -26.05 9.34
C ILE A 696 -1.53 -26.48 8.49
N PHE A 697 -1.34 -27.50 7.66
CA PHE A 697 -2.39 -28.23 6.97
C PHE A 697 -2.41 -29.71 7.38
N SER A 698 -3.58 -30.20 7.75
CA SER A 698 -3.78 -31.62 8.05
C SER A 698 -5.15 -32.11 7.58
N GLU A 699 -5.17 -33.34 7.08
CA GLU A 699 -6.37 -34.10 6.73
C GLU A 699 -6.39 -35.41 7.53
N ASP A 700 -7.56 -35.78 8.05
CA ASP A 700 -7.80 -37.00 8.86
C ASP A 700 -8.21 -38.22 8.03
N PHE A 701 -8.47 -38.02 6.73
CA PHE A 701 -8.63 -39.05 5.71
C PHE A 701 -7.30 -39.32 4.95
N GLY A 702 -7.19 -40.47 4.29
CA GLY A 702 -6.04 -40.87 3.49
C GLY A 702 -6.16 -40.41 2.03
N THR A 703 -5.77 -41.25 1.08
CA THR A 703 -5.99 -41.01 -0.35
C THR A 703 -7.31 -41.58 -0.89
N GLU A 704 -8.11 -42.29 -0.07
CA GLU A 704 -9.47 -42.74 -0.38
C GLU A 704 -9.66 -43.35 -1.79
N GLY A 705 -8.78 -44.28 -2.17
CA GLY A 705 -8.82 -44.96 -3.48
C GLY A 705 -8.34 -44.14 -4.68
N ARG A 706 -7.90 -42.89 -4.44
CA ARG A 706 -7.20 -42.04 -5.42
C ARG A 706 -5.67 -42.14 -5.30
N GLY A 707 -5.15 -43.13 -4.58
CA GLY A 707 -3.73 -43.26 -4.26
C GLY A 707 -2.81 -43.17 -5.47
N GLY A 708 -3.13 -43.88 -6.55
CA GLY A 708 -2.36 -43.88 -7.81
C GLY A 708 -2.39 -42.56 -8.58
N TYR A 709 -3.40 -41.71 -8.41
CA TYR A 709 -3.35 -40.33 -8.92
C TYR A 709 -2.39 -39.50 -8.05
N PHE A 710 -2.52 -39.60 -6.73
CA PHE A 710 -1.68 -38.86 -5.78
C PHE A 710 -0.19 -39.24 -5.87
N ASP A 711 0.11 -40.50 -6.21
CA ASP A 711 1.47 -41.05 -6.33
C ASP A 711 2.33 -40.29 -7.35
N HIS A 712 1.71 -39.74 -8.40
CA HIS A 712 2.38 -38.97 -9.45
C HIS A 712 2.72 -37.51 -9.04
N TYR A 713 2.28 -37.07 -7.85
CA TYR A 713 2.45 -35.68 -7.39
C TYR A 713 3.09 -35.58 -6.00
N GLY A 714 2.58 -36.35 -5.04
CA GLY A 714 2.92 -36.25 -3.62
C GLY A 714 2.41 -34.97 -2.93
N ILE A 715 2.47 -34.95 -1.60
CA ILE A 715 1.90 -33.88 -0.77
C ILE A 715 2.52 -32.49 -1.03
N ILE A 716 3.78 -32.45 -1.46
CA ILE A 716 4.52 -31.21 -1.74
C ILE A 716 3.89 -30.49 -2.94
N ARG A 717 3.56 -31.22 -4.02
CA ARG A 717 2.89 -30.67 -5.20
C ARG A 717 1.37 -30.52 -5.01
N ASP A 718 0.74 -31.36 -4.20
CA ASP A 718 -0.70 -31.22 -3.92
C ASP A 718 -1.01 -29.99 -3.05
N ILE A 719 -0.19 -29.68 -2.03
CA ILE A 719 -0.54 -28.68 -1.00
C ILE A 719 0.54 -27.62 -0.74
N MET A 720 1.83 -27.98 -0.71
CA MET A 720 2.87 -27.05 -0.22
C MET A 720 3.27 -26.00 -1.25
N GLN A 721 3.52 -26.42 -2.50
CA GLN A 721 3.98 -25.55 -3.59
C GLN A 721 2.91 -24.54 -4.04
N ASN A 722 1.63 -24.85 -3.83
CA ASN A 722 0.49 -24.00 -4.15
C ASN A 722 -0.12 -23.43 -2.86
N HIS A 723 -1.10 -24.10 -2.25
CA HIS A 723 -1.98 -23.57 -1.23
C HIS A 723 -1.24 -22.89 -0.06
N LEU A 724 -0.26 -23.57 0.53
CA LEU A 724 0.48 -23.00 1.67
C LEU A 724 1.47 -21.92 1.26
N LEU A 725 2.11 -22.02 0.09
CA LEU A 725 3.03 -21.00 -0.41
C LEU A 725 2.28 -19.71 -0.81
N GLN A 726 1.09 -19.85 -1.39
CA GLN A 726 0.19 -18.73 -1.73
C GLN A 726 -0.28 -17.97 -0.49
N ILE A 727 -0.65 -18.69 0.57
CA ILE A 727 -1.00 -18.10 1.87
C ILE A 727 0.23 -17.44 2.51
N LEU A 728 1.41 -18.05 2.41
CA LEU A 728 2.68 -17.48 2.89
C LEU A 728 3.02 -16.17 2.16
N ALA A 729 2.87 -16.11 0.84
CA ALA A 729 3.11 -14.90 0.06
C ALA A 729 2.19 -13.75 0.51
N LEU A 730 0.88 -13.97 0.62
CA LEU A 730 -0.07 -12.96 1.13
C LEU A 730 0.22 -12.55 2.59
N PHE A 731 0.65 -13.50 3.43
CA PHE A 731 1.01 -13.24 4.82
C PHE A 731 2.28 -12.37 4.94
N ALA A 732 3.26 -12.56 4.06
CA ALA A 732 4.60 -12.01 4.19
C ALA A 732 4.90 -10.80 3.27
N MET A 733 4.10 -10.55 2.24
CA MET A 733 4.28 -9.44 1.30
C MET A 733 4.34 -8.08 2.00
N GLU A 734 5.05 -7.10 1.45
CA GLU A 734 5.04 -5.74 2.00
C GLU A 734 3.65 -5.09 1.75
N THR A 735 3.45 -3.87 2.26
CA THR A 735 2.25 -3.10 1.95
C THR A 735 2.25 -2.75 0.45
N PRO A 736 1.24 -3.15 -0.35
CA PRO A 736 1.17 -2.81 -1.76
C PRO A 736 0.79 -1.33 -1.93
N VAL A 737 1.22 -0.73 -3.05
CA VAL A 737 0.96 0.69 -3.38
C VAL A 737 -0.54 0.99 -3.47
N SER A 738 -1.33 0.01 -3.92
CA SER A 738 -2.79 0.06 -3.95
C SER A 738 -3.40 -1.31 -3.67
N LEU A 739 -4.73 -1.40 -3.70
CA LEU A 739 -5.45 -2.69 -3.67
C LEU A 739 -5.62 -3.33 -5.06
N ASP A 740 -5.06 -2.71 -6.12
CA ASP A 740 -5.17 -3.23 -7.49
C ASP A 740 -4.46 -4.59 -7.62
N ALA A 741 -5.03 -5.44 -8.46
CA ALA A 741 -4.57 -6.82 -8.64
C ALA A 741 -3.07 -6.94 -8.92
N GLU A 742 -2.49 -6.06 -9.74
CA GLU A 742 -1.07 -6.16 -10.09
C GLU A 742 -0.13 -5.73 -8.97
N ASP A 743 -0.50 -4.76 -8.12
CA ASP A 743 0.35 -4.33 -7.00
C ASP A 743 0.42 -5.42 -5.93
N ILE A 744 -0.72 -6.02 -5.59
CA ILE A 744 -0.78 -7.20 -4.72
C ILE A 744 0.04 -8.35 -5.33
N ARG A 745 -0.08 -8.62 -6.64
CA ARG A 745 0.70 -9.67 -7.33
C ARG A 745 2.20 -9.36 -7.36
N ASN A 746 2.61 -8.09 -7.49
CA ASN A 746 4.01 -7.67 -7.46
C ASN A 746 4.65 -7.96 -6.10
N GLU A 747 3.98 -7.58 -5.01
CA GLU A 747 4.51 -7.78 -3.66
C GLU A 747 4.50 -9.28 -3.24
N LYS A 748 3.53 -10.09 -3.70
CA LYS A 748 3.60 -11.56 -3.59
C LYS A 748 4.85 -12.12 -4.30
N VAL A 749 5.11 -11.71 -5.54
CA VAL A 749 6.26 -12.18 -6.34
C VAL A 749 7.60 -11.76 -5.73
N LYS A 750 7.68 -10.55 -5.17
CA LYS A 750 8.85 -10.02 -4.44
C LYS A 750 9.24 -10.92 -3.27
N VAL A 751 8.27 -11.37 -2.47
CA VAL A 751 8.51 -12.36 -1.40
C VAL A 751 9.06 -13.68 -1.96
N LEU A 752 8.41 -14.26 -2.97
CA LEU A 752 8.83 -15.56 -3.52
C LEU A 752 10.26 -15.50 -4.10
N ARG A 753 10.65 -14.36 -4.69
CA ARG A 753 12.03 -14.13 -5.16
C ARG A 753 13.04 -13.88 -4.04
N SER A 754 12.59 -13.43 -2.87
CA SER A 754 13.40 -13.26 -1.66
C SER A 754 13.54 -14.54 -0.82
N MET A 755 12.88 -15.65 -1.19
CA MET A 755 12.94 -16.91 -0.44
C MET A 755 14.21 -17.71 -0.74
N ARG A 756 14.81 -18.29 0.30
CA ARG A 756 15.98 -19.17 0.15
C ARG A 756 15.62 -20.48 -0.59
N PRO A 757 16.47 -20.98 -1.50
CA PRO A 757 16.29 -22.29 -2.13
C PRO A 757 16.19 -23.42 -1.10
N ILE A 758 15.13 -24.23 -1.19
CA ILE A 758 14.76 -25.19 -0.14
C ILE A 758 15.75 -26.37 -0.09
N GLN A 759 16.46 -26.51 1.03
CA GLN A 759 17.45 -27.58 1.24
C GLN A 759 16.83 -28.80 1.94
N MET A 760 17.27 -30.00 1.55
CA MET A 760 16.79 -31.26 2.14
C MET A 760 17.09 -31.38 3.65
N GLU A 761 18.06 -30.64 4.19
CA GLU A 761 18.37 -30.60 5.63
C GLU A 761 17.40 -29.78 6.49
N ASP A 762 16.49 -29.03 5.85
CA ASP A 762 15.40 -28.29 6.47
C ASP A 762 14.02 -28.85 6.06
N VAL A 763 13.99 -30.07 5.53
CA VAL A 763 12.77 -30.76 5.08
C VAL A 763 12.69 -32.17 5.68
N VAL A 764 11.50 -32.52 6.17
CA VAL A 764 11.16 -33.88 6.60
C VAL A 764 9.97 -34.38 5.79
N ILE A 765 10.16 -35.51 5.10
CA ILE A 765 9.12 -36.21 4.35
C ILE A 765 8.66 -37.47 5.10
N GLY A 766 7.38 -37.80 5.00
CA GLY A 766 6.80 -38.97 5.66
C GLY A 766 5.70 -39.66 4.85
N GLN A 767 5.42 -40.93 5.17
CA GLN A 767 4.39 -41.74 4.53
C GLN A 767 3.55 -42.50 5.58
N TYR A 768 2.21 -42.45 5.48
CA TYR A 768 1.35 -43.13 6.47
C TYR A 768 1.33 -44.65 6.30
N LYS A 769 1.39 -45.37 7.42
CA LYS A 769 1.20 -46.83 7.49
C LYS A 769 -0.07 -47.20 8.28
N SER A 770 -0.52 -48.44 8.04
CA SER A 770 -1.75 -48.99 8.61
C SER A 770 -1.79 -48.87 10.13
N HIS A 771 -2.96 -48.54 10.69
CA HIS A 771 -3.15 -48.43 12.14
C HIS A 771 -4.55 -48.86 12.55
N THR A 772 -4.65 -49.63 13.64
CA THR A 772 -5.93 -50.08 14.21
C THR A 772 -6.29 -49.25 15.42
N LYS A 773 -7.40 -48.51 15.35
CA LYS A 773 -7.89 -47.60 16.39
C LYS A 773 -9.37 -47.87 16.65
N GLY A 774 -9.72 -48.14 17.92
CA GLY A 774 -11.11 -48.43 18.30
C GLY A 774 -11.72 -49.68 17.62
N GLY A 775 -10.89 -50.65 17.20
CA GLY A 775 -11.32 -51.82 16.43
C GLY A 775 -11.42 -51.62 14.91
N VAL A 776 -11.38 -50.37 14.43
CA VAL A 776 -11.31 -50.05 12.99
C VAL A 776 -9.84 -50.08 12.55
N THR A 777 -9.54 -50.82 11.48
CA THR A 777 -8.20 -50.84 10.87
C THR A 777 -8.18 -49.94 9.65
N HIS A 778 -7.42 -48.85 9.72
CA HIS A 778 -7.21 -47.94 8.60
C HIS A 778 -6.00 -48.42 7.78
N PRO A 779 -6.12 -48.55 6.45
CA PRO A 779 -5.03 -49.03 5.59
C PRO A 779 -3.86 -48.03 5.53
N GLY A 780 -2.64 -48.53 5.27
CA GLY A 780 -1.49 -47.70 4.93
C GLY A 780 -1.53 -47.22 3.48
N TYR A 781 -0.68 -46.25 3.13
CA TYR A 781 -0.67 -45.68 1.78
C TYR A 781 -0.37 -46.75 0.70
N THR A 782 0.63 -47.58 0.97
CA THR A 782 1.02 -48.72 0.12
C THR A 782 0.00 -49.88 0.12
N ASP A 783 -1.10 -49.80 0.89
CA ASP A 783 -2.14 -50.84 0.91
C ASP A 783 -3.27 -50.56 -0.10
N ASP A 784 -3.40 -49.31 -0.57
CA ASP A 784 -4.24 -48.93 -1.72
C ASP A 784 -3.81 -49.74 -2.96
N LYS A 785 -4.76 -50.38 -3.63
CA LYS A 785 -4.51 -51.22 -4.82
C LYS A 785 -4.04 -50.42 -6.03
N THR A 786 -4.19 -49.10 -6.00
CA THR A 786 -3.77 -48.18 -7.07
C THR A 786 -2.34 -47.65 -6.88
N VAL A 787 -1.68 -47.98 -5.76
CA VAL A 787 -0.33 -47.49 -5.41
C VAL A 787 0.72 -48.61 -5.59
N PRO A 788 1.89 -48.33 -6.20
CA PRO A 788 3.02 -49.26 -6.25
C PRO A 788 3.49 -49.69 -4.86
N LYS A 789 3.79 -50.98 -4.68
CA LYS A 789 4.20 -51.51 -3.36
C LYS A 789 5.58 -51.03 -2.90
N ASP A 790 6.41 -50.51 -3.81
CA ASP A 790 7.68 -49.85 -3.52
C ASP A 790 7.60 -48.31 -3.52
N SER A 791 6.39 -47.72 -3.58
CA SER A 791 6.21 -46.26 -3.61
C SER A 791 6.82 -45.60 -2.37
N LEU A 792 7.67 -44.62 -2.63
CA LEU A 792 8.29 -43.75 -1.63
C LEU A 792 7.61 -42.38 -1.55
N THR A 793 6.46 -42.20 -2.21
CA THR A 793 5.78 -40.91 -2.33
C THR A 793 5.41 -40.34 -0.94
N PRO A 794 5.80 -39.08 -0.64
CA PRO A 794 5.44 -38.44 0.62
C PRO A 794 3.94 -38.12 0.71
N THR A 795 3.29 -38.64 1.75
CA THR A 795 1.92 -38.26 2.17
C THR A 795 1.92 -37.19 3.27
N PHE A 796 3.08 -36.94 3.87
CA PHE A 796 3.39 -35.84 4.79
C PHE A 796 4.68 -35.15 4.36
N ALA A 797 4.73 -33.83 4.50
CA ALA A 797 5.98 -33.08 4.45
C ALA A 797 5.94 -31.89 5.43
N ALA A 798 7.07 -31.60 6.05
CA ALA A 798 7.32 -30.39 6.82
C ALA A 798 8.62 -29.73 6.33
N ALA A 799 8.63 -28.40 6.28
CA ALA A 799 9.78 -27.61 5.84
C ALA A 799 9.98 -26.38 6.73
N ALA A 800 11.24 -25.96 6.89
CA ALA A 800 11.60 -24.65 7.45
C ALA A 800 12.12 -23.76 6.32
N LEU A 801 11.43 -22.64 6.07
CA LEU A 801 11.74 -21.68 5.01
C LEU A 801 12.19 -20.34 5.61
N PHE A 802 12.88 -19.54 4.79
CA PHE A 802 13.39 -18.23 5.17
C PHE A 802 13.20 -17.25 4.01
N ILE A 803 12.90 -16.00 4.35
CA ILE A 803 12.73 -14.87 3.42
C ILE A 803 13.84 -13.87 3.73
N ASP A 804 14.75 -13.65 2.79
CA ASP A 804 15.88 -12.73 2.91
C ASP A 804 15.47 -11.31 2.48
N ASN A 805 14.65 -10.67 3.32
CA ASN A 805 14.34 -9.26 3.22
C ASN A 805 14.41 -8.56 4.60
N ALA A 806 14.32 -7.24 4.62
CA ALA A 806 14.45 -6.45 5.85
C ALA A 806 13.41 -6.83 6.92
N ARG A 807 12.16 -7.13 6.53
CA ARG A 807 11.05 -7.48 7.43
C ARG A 807 11.19 -8.87 8.06
N TRP A 808 11.79 -9.84 7.36
CA TRP A 808 11.74 -11.26 7.73
C TRP A 808 13.08 -11.94 8.00
N ASP A 809 14.23 -11.30 7.75
CA ASP A 809 15.55 -11.89 8.01
C ASP A 809 15.69 -12.45 9.44
N GLY A 810 16.10 -13.72 9.50
CA GLY A 810 16.25 -14.51 10.72
C GLY A 810 14.95 -15.10 11.29
N VAL A 811 13.78 -14.89 10.68
CA VAL A 811 12.50 -15.48 11.09
C VAL A 811 12.26 -16.80 10.34
N PRO A 812 12.14 -17.96 11.01
CA PRO A 812 11.78 -19.22 10.36
C PRO A 812 10.28 -19.28 10.05
N PHE A 813 9.97 -19.57 8.79
CA PHE A 813 8.63 -19.86 8.26
C PHE A 813 8.46 -21.37 8.19
N LEU A 814 7.81 -21.95 9.19
CA LEU A 814 7.56 -23.39 9.26
C LEU A 814 6.28 -23.75 8.50
N MET A 815 6.35 -24.67 7.55
CA MET A 815 5.19 -25.19 6.82
C MET A 815 5.08 -26.69 7.06
N LYS A 816 3.88 -27.21 7.33
CA LYS A 816 3.61 -28.66 7.27
C LYS A 816 2.27 -28.98 6.62
N ALA A 817 2.28 -30.04 5.81
CA ALA A 817 1.11 -30.58 5.13
C ALA A 817 1.11 -32.11 5.26
N GLY A 818 -0.04 -32.73 5.53
CA GLY A 818 -0.14 -34.19 5.49
C GLY A 818 -1.55 -34.76 5.55
N LYS A 819 -1.70 -35.96 4.97
CA LYS A 819 -2.92 -36.78 5.01
C LYS A 819 -2.83 -37.87 6.08
N ALA A 820 -3.95 -38.48 6.43
CA ALA A 820 -4.07 -39.49 7.49
C ALA A 820 -3.49 -39.05 8.85
N LEU A 821 -3.74 -37.80 9.23
CA LEU A 821 -3.31 -37.19 10.50
C LEU A 821 -4.44 -37.19 11.55
N HIS A 822 -4.12 -36.77 12.77
CA HIS A 822 -5.02 -36.84 13.92
C HIS A 822 -6.27 -35.95 13.85
N THR A 823 -6.28 -34.89 13.03
CA THR A 823 -7.39 -33.94 12.85
C THR A 823 -7.36 -33.30 11.47
N ARG A 824 -8.52 -32.97 10.89
CA ARG A 824 -8.64 -32.02 9.76
C ARG A 824 -8.48 -30.57 10.24
N ARG A 825 -7.54 -29.81 9.65
CA ARG A 825 -7.22 -28.44 10.06
C ARG A 825 -6.44 -27.67 8.98
N ALA A 826 -6.70 -26.37 8.86
CA ALA A 826 -5.83 -25.40 8.20
C ALA A 826 -5.69 -24.16 9.10
N GLU A 827 -4.48 -23.86 9.56
CA GLU A 827 -4.18 -22.76 10.49
C GLU A 827 -2.89 -22.04 10.12
N ILE A 828 -2.89 -20.72 10.29
CA ILE A 828 -1.69 -19.88 10.36
C ILE A 828 -1.49 -19.50 11.83
N ARG A 829 -0.27 -19.64 12.35
CA ARG A 829 0.10 -19.30 13.73
C ARG A 829 1.32 -18.40 13.74
N VAL A 830 1.18 -17.21 14.32
CA VAL A 830 2.27 -16.23 14.48
C VAL A 830 2.67 -16.22 15.94
N GLN A 831 3.85 -16.76 16.27
CA GLN A 831 4.35 -16.72 17.64
C GLN A 831 5.20 -15.46 17.82
N PHE A 832 4.84 -14.62 18.78
CA PHE A 832 5.59 -13.41 19.11
C PHE A 832 6.80 -13.72 20.01
N ARG A 833 7.76 -12.81 20.05
CA ARG A 833 8.92 -12.87 20.96
C ARG A 833 8.48 -12.67 22.42
N HIS A 834 9.34 -13.04 23.36
CA HIS A 834 9.11 -12.77 24.78
C HIS A 834 9.27 -11.28 25.07
N VAL A 835 8.40 -10.73 25.93
CA VAL A 835 8.51 -9.34 26.41
C VAL A 835 9.86 -9.15 27.14
N PRO A 836 10.73 -8.22 26.68
CA PRO A 836 12.00 -7.94 27.34
C PRO A 836 11.81 -7.55 28.81
N GLY A 837 12.59 -8.14 29.70
CA GLY A 837 12.55 -7.81 31.14
C GLY A 837 11.26 -8.17 31.89
N ASN A 838 10.37 -9.00 31.31
CA ASN A 838 9.05 -9.32 31.88
C ASN A 838 9.07 -9.61 33.40
N LEU A 839 8.52 -8.66 34.17
CA LEU A 839 8.46 -8.70 35.64
C LEU A 839 7.64 -9.90 36.16
N TYR A 840 6.69 -10.41 35.36
CA TYR A 840 5.78 -11.47 35.74
C TYR A 840 6.27 -12.88 35.38
N ASN A 841 7.52 -13.05 34.94
CA ASN A 841 8.10 -14.37 34.62
C ASN A 841 8.10 -15.36 35.82
N ARG A 842 7.92 -14.88 37.06
CA ARG A 842 7.75 -15.71 38.27
C ARG A 842 6.28 -16.07 38.59
N ASN A 843 5.34 -15.52 37.82
CA ASN A 843 3.89 -15.55 38.06
C ASN A 843 3.13 -16.24 36.91
N THR A 844 3.71 -16.29 35.71
CA THR A 844 3.51 -17.36 34.74
C THR A 844 4.09 -18.68 35.27
N GLY A 845 3.58 -19.82 34.77
CA GLY A 845 4.18 -21.13 35.06
C GLY A 845 5.61 -21.28 34.52
N CYS A 846 6.33 -22.32 34.97
CA CYS A 846 7.77 -22.54 34.74
C CYS A 846 8.20 -22.83 33.27
N ASP A 847 7.34 -22.55 32.29
CA ASP A 847 7.56 -22.82 30.87
C ASP A 847 7.51 -21.49 30.10
N LEU A 848 8.68 -21.02 29.65
CA LEU A 848 8.84 -19.74 28.97
C LEU A 848 8.19 -19.74 27.58
N ASP A 849 8.15 -20.87 26.88
CA ASP A 849 7.47 -20.98 25.57
C ASP A 849 5.94 -20.94 25.73
N LYS A 850 5.40 -21.28 26.92
CA LYS A 850 3.99 -21.02 27.26
C LYS A 850 3.68 -19.57 27.63
N ALA A 851 4.67 -18.66 27.68
CA ALA A 851 4.47 -17.25 28.00
C ALA A 851 4.53 -16.30 26.79
N THR A 852 4.78 -16.79 25.57
CA THR A 852 4.69 -15.96 24.35
C THR A 852 3.23 -15.69 23.97
N ASN A 853 2.96 -14.50 23.42
CA ASN A 853 1.70 -14.26 22.73
C ASN A 853 1.68 -15.00 21.37
N GLU A 854 0.51 -15.36 20.90
CA GLU A 854 0.34 -16.09 19.63
C GLU A 854 -0.95 -15.63 18.92
N LEU A 855 -0.84 -15.08 17.72
CA LEU A 855 -1.99 -14.81 16.85
C LEU A 855 -2.27 -16.08 16.02
N VAL A 856 -3.50 -16.56 16.04
CA VAL A 856 -3.94 -17.75 15.31
C VAL A 856 -5.08 -17.38 14.36
N ILE A 857 -4.93 -17.75 13.10
CA ILE A 857 -5.90 -17.56 12.03
C ILE A 857 -6.27 -18.95 11.52
N ARG A 858 -7.45 -19.45 11.91
CA ARG A 858 -7.94 -20.79 11.58
C ARG A 858 -8.83 -20.73 10.35
N VAL A 859 -8.25 -21.15 9.21
CA VAL A 859 -8.82 -21.05 7.86
C VAL A 859 -9.88 -22.14 7.59
N GLN A 860 -9.82 -23.28 8.30
CA GLN A 860 -10.88 -24.31 8.37
C GLN A 860 -10.48 -25.41 9.40
N PRO A 861 -11.44 -26.17 9.97
CA PRO A 861 -12.85 -25.81 10.12
C PRO A 861 -13.03 -24.71 11.18
N ASP A 862 -14.28 -24.26 11.40
CA ASP A 862 -14.68 -23.29 12.42
C ASP A 862 -13.89 -21.97 12.31
N GLU A 863 -14.10 -21.25 11.22
CA GLU A 863 -13.36 -20.06 10.82
C GLU A 863 -13.23 -19.06 11.97
N ALA A 864 -12.00 -18.82 12.43
CA ALA A 864 -11.74 -18.02 13.63
C ALA A 864 -10.39 -17.29 13.60
N ILE A 865 -10.35 -16.10 14.20
CA ILE A 865 -9.13 -15.34 14.47
C ILE A 865 -9.05 -15.12 15.98
N TYR A 866 -7.96 -15.55 16.61
CA TYR A 866 -7.79 -15.38 18.05
C TYR A 866 -6.35 -15.08 18.46
N LEU A 867 -6.19 -14.16 19.42
CA LEU A 867 -4.91 -13.78 20.01
C LEU A 867 -4.80 -14.38 21.41
N LYS A 868 -3.80 -15.24 21.61
CA LYS A 868 -3.44 -15.78 22.93
C LYS A 868 -2.64 -14.74 23.70
N ILE A 869 -3.21 -14.22 24.77
CA ILE A 869 -2.59 -13.24 25.67
C ILE A 869 -2.30 -13.84 27.05
N ASN A 870 -1.32 -13.29 27.76
CA ASN A 870 -1.14 -13.58 29.18
C ASN A 870 -2.14 -12.72 29.97
N ASN A 871 -2.99 -13.33 30.77
CA ASN A 871 -4.00 -12.66 31.58
C ASN A 871 -3.87 -13.05 33.05
N LYS A 872 -4.29 -12.20 33.98
CA LYS A 872 -4.40 -12.56 35.39
C LYS A 872 -5.56 -13.54 35.55
N VAL A 873 -5.32 -14.67 36.22
CA VAL A 873 -6.39 -15.59 36.61
C VAL A 873 -7.39 -14.87 37.51
N PRO A 874 -8.70 -14.88 37.20
CA PRO A 874 -9.72 -14.22 38.01
C PRO A 874 -9.68 -14.68 39.46
N GLY A 875 -9.68 -13.71 40.38
CA GLY A 875 -9.59 -13.96 41.82
C GLY A 875 -8.40 -13.29 42.49
N LEU A 876 -7.87 -13.99 43.50
CA LEU A 876 -7.21 -13.37 44.66
C LEU A 876 -5.69 -13.28 44.52
N GLY A 877 -5.04 -14.32 43.99
CA GLY A 877 -3.60 -14.35 43.77
C GLY A 877 -3.18 -13.63 42.48
N MET A 878 -1.89 -13.26 42.41
CA MET A 878 -1.26 -12.77 41.18
C MET A 878 -0.66 -13.95 40.39
N ARG A 879 -1.52 -14.84 39.88
CA ARG A 879 -1.13 -15.91 38.95
C ARG A 879 -1.53 -15.52 37.53
N LEU A 880 -0.64 -15.67 36.57
CA LEU A 880 -0.95 -15.48 35.16
C LEU A 880 -1.26 -16.83 34.49
N ASP A 881 -2.13 -16.79 33.49
CA ASP A 881 -2.47 -17.92 32.62
C ASP A 881 -2.76 -17.38 31.20
N ARG A 882 -2.81 -18.25 30.20
CA ARG A 882 -3.15 -17.84 28.83
C ARG A 882 -4.66 -17.73 28.65
N SER A 883 -5.10 -16.66 28.01
CA SER A 883 -6.49 -16.41 27.65
C SER A 883 -6.57 -16.00 26.17
N ASN A 884 -7.70 -16.27 25.53
CA ASN A 884 -7.89 -16.02 24.10
C ASN A 884 -8.84 -14.84 23.90
N LEU A 885 -8.36 -13.75 23.28
CA LEU A 885 -9.24 -12.78 22.64
C LEU A 885 -9.70 -13.42 21.32
N ASN A 886 -10.98 -13.72 21.16
CA ASN A 886 -11.47 -14.65 20.15
C ASN A 886 -12.61 -14.08 19.27
N LEU A 887 -12.39 -14.06 17.96
CA LEU A 887 -13.39 -13.83 16.92
C LEU A 887 -13.67 -15.15 16.20
N LEU A 888 -14.70 -15.88 16.66
CA LEU A 888 -15.25 -17.04 15.96
C LEU A 888 -16.35 -16.57 15.00
N TYR A 889 -16.20 -16.80 13.69
CA TYR A 889 -17.08 -16.22 12.68
C TYR A 889 -18.54 -16.68 12.84
N SER A 890 -18.76 -17.99 13.02
CA SER A 890 -20.10 -18.58 13.23
C SER A 890 -20.82 -18.13 14.50
N ALA A 891 -20.11 -17.53 15.46
CA ALA A 891 -20.71 -16.93 16.65
C ALA A 891 -20.92 -15.41 16.52
N ARG A 892 -20.16 -14.72 15.65
CA ARG A 892 -20.21 -13.26 15.48
C ARG A 892 -21.06 -12.80 14.29
N TYR A 893 -21.18 -13.64 13.26
CA TYR A 893 -21.87 -13.33 12.01
C TYR A 893 -22.95 -14.38 11.72
N SER A 894 -24.15 -13.92 11.36
CA SER A 894 -25.31 -14.77 11.07
C SER A 894 -25.49 -15.05 9.57
N LYS A 895 -24.40 -15.02 8.80
CA LYS A 895 -24.36 -15.41 7.38
C LYS A 895 -23.51 -16.67 7.25
N GLU A 896 -23.87 -17.53 6.31
CA GLU A 896 -22.98 -18.59 5.83
C GLU A 896 -21.79 -17.98 5.09
N ILE A 897 -20.62 -18.60 5.17
CA ILE A 897 -19.42 -18.20 4.45
C ILE A 897 -19.46 -18.85 3.06
N PRO A 898 -19.26 -18.10 1.96
CA PRO A 898 -19.31 -18.66 0.61
C PRO A 898 -18.22 -19.72 0.38
N ASP A 899 -18.49 -20.67 -0.53
CA ASP A 899 -17.45 -21.61 -0.95
C ASP A 899 -16.41 -20.88 -1.82
N ALA A 900 -15.13 -21.29 -1.77
CA ALA A 900 -14.08 -20.58 -2.50
C ALA A 900 -14.28 -20.53 -4.03
N TYR A 901 -15.00 -21.51 -4.60
CA TYR A 901 -15.38 -21.45 -6.02
C TYR A 901 -16.44 -20.40 -6.32
N GLU A 902 -17.29 -20.02 -5.35
CA GLU A 902 -18.30 -18.96 -5.50
C GLU A 902 -17.61 -17.61 -5.62
N ARG A 903 -16.66 -17.31 -4.72
CA ARG A 903 -15.85 -16.08 -4.77
C ARG A 903 -15.02 -15.98 -6.06
N LEU A 904 -14.29 -17.05 -6.42
CA LEU A 904 -13.42 -17.05 -7.60
C LEU A 904 -14.20 -17.02 -8.93
N LEU A 905 -15.37 -17.64 -9.02
CA LEU A 905 -16.21 -17.52 -10.22
C LEU A 905 -16.74 -16.10 -10.42
N LEU A 906 -17.10 -15.40 -9.34
CA LEU A 906 -17.52 -14.00 -9.39
C LEU A 906 -16.37 -13.09 -9.83
N ASP A 907 -15.20 -13.19 -9.16
CA ASP A 907 -14.01 -12.39 -9.49
C ASP A 907 -13.61 -12.55 -10.97
N ALA A 908 -13.70 -13.78 -11.54
CA ALA A 908 -13.41 -14.03 -12.94
C ALA A 908 -14.46 -13.49 -13.94
N ILE A 909 -15.71 -13.29 -13.50
CA ILE A 909 -16.77 -12.62 -14.28
C ILE A 909 -16.59 -11.11 -14.24
N GLU A 910 -16.22 -10.54 -13.08
CA GLU A 910 -15.96 -9.10 -12.95
C GLU A 910 -14.65 -8.72 -13.68
N GLY A 911 -13.60 -9.52 -13.50
CA GLY A 911 -12.26 -9.31 -14.07
C GLY A 911 -11.18 -9.06 -13.02
N GLU A 912 -11.52 -9.33 -11.75
CA GLU A 912 -10.64 -9.20 -10.61
C GLU A 912 -9.61 -10.34 -10.60
N ARG A 913 -8.33 -10.00 -10.51
CA ARG A 913 -7.18 -10.89 -10.73
C ARG A 913 -6.29 -11.09 -9.49
N ARG A 914 -6.57 -10.39 -8.38
CA ARG A 914 -5.80 -10.46 -7.11
C ARG A 914 -5.77 -11.86 -6.47
N LEU A 915 -6.83 -12.65 -6.65
CA LEU A 915 -6.91 -14.04 -6.14
C LEU A 915 -6.48 -15.10 -7.17
N PHE A 916 -5.78 -14.72 -8.26
CA PHE A 916 -5.35 -15.63 -9.33
C PHE A 916 -3.84 -15.56 -9.59
N ILE A 917 -3.22 -16.75 -9.72
CA ILE A 917 -1.76 -16.89 -9.79
C ILE A 917 -1.22 -16.35 -11.12
N ARG A 918 -0.30 -15.37 -11.06
CA ARG A 918 0.40 -14.82 -12.23
C ARG A 918 1.52 -15.77 -12.70
N SER A 919 1.88 -15.69 -13.98
CA SER A 919 2.85 -16.62 -14.59
C SER A 919 4.26 -16.53 -14.01
N ASP A 920 4.71 -15.35 -13.60
CA ASP A 920 5.99 -15.13 -12.90
C ASP A 920 5.93 -15.55 -11.42
N GLU A 921 4.75 -15.47 -10.80
CA GLU A 921 4.49 -16.00 -9.46
C GLU A 921 4.59 -17.54 -9.45
N LEU A 922 4.01 -18.18 -10.47
CA LEU A 922 4.08 -19.63 -10.67
C LEU A 922 5.52 -20.11 -10.96
N ASP A 923 6.29 -19.34 -11.74
CA ASP A 923 7.70 -19.60 -12.05
C ASP A 923 8.59 -19.50 -10.80
N ALA A 924 8.40 -18.45 -9.99
CA ALA A 924 9.09 -18.31 -8.69
C ALA A 924 8.72 -19.45 -7.73
N ALA A 925 7.42 -19.80 -7.64
CA ALA A 925 6.95 -20.92 -6.81
C ALA A 925 7.56 -22.27 -7.21
N TRP A 926 7.66 -22.55 -8.52
CA TRP A 926 8.32 -23.77 -8.99
C TRP A 926 9.84 -23.74 -8.83
N SER A 927 10.48 -22.58 -8.98
CA SER A 927 11.93 -22.43 -8.80
C SER A 927 12.39 -22.80 -7.39
N LEU A 928 11.58 -22.49 -6.37
CA LEU A 928 11.85 -22.88 -4.96
C LEU A 928 11.74 -24.39 -4.72
N PHE A 929 10.71 -25.04 -5.25
CA PHE A 929 10.40 -26.45 -4.95
C PHE A 929 11.03 -27.47 -5.92
N THR A 930 11.35 -27.09 -7.16
CA THR A 930 11.89 -28.03 -8.18
C THR A 930 13.21 -28.69 -7.77
N PRO A 931 14.20 -28.00 -7.16
CA PRO A 931 15.46 -28.64 -6.73
C PRO A 931 15.22 -29.72 -5.67
N LEU A 932 14.37 -29.43 -4.68
CA LEU A 932 13.98 -30.37 -3.62
C LEU A 932 13.26 -31.60 -4.18
N LEU A 933 12.31 -31.40 -5.09
CA LEU A 933 11.54 -32.47 -5.73
C LEU A 933 12.45 -33.40 -6.55
N LYS A 934 13.36 -32.82 -7.35
CA LYS A 934 14.37 -33.59 -8.09
C LYS A 934 15.28 -34.38 -7.14
N GLU A 935 15.76 -33.80 -6.05
CA GLU A 935 16.55 -34.55 -5.06
C GLU A 935 15.77 -35.73 -4.45
N ILE A 936 14.50 -35.54 -4.07
CA ILE A 936 13.67 -36.61 -3.48
C ILE A 936 13.52 -37.79 -4.46
N GLU A 937 13.27 -37.48 -5.73
CA GLU A 937 13.02 -38.47 -6.80
C GLU A 937 14.32 -39.16 -7.26
N GLU A 938 15.36 -38.39 -7.60
CA GLU A 938 16.65 -38.90 -8.09
C GLU A 938 17.40 -39.72 -7.03
N LYS A 939 17.41 -39.27 -5.78
CA LYS A 939 18.08 -39.98 -4.66
C LYS A 939 17.16 -41.02 -3.99
N ARG A 940 15.94 -41.24 -4.52
CA ARG A 940 14.86 -42.09 -3.97
C ARG A 940 14.79 -42.02 -2.43
N ARG A 941 14.64 -40.80 -1.90
CA ARG A 941 14.67 -40.53 -0.45
C ARG A 941 13.53 -41.30 0.24
N ILE A 942 13.87 -42.19 1.17
CA ILE A 942 12.89 -42.98 1.94
C ILE A 942 12.15 -42.05 2.92
N PRO A 943 10.81 -41.98 2.90
CA PRO A 943 10.04 -41.16 3.82
C PRO A 943 9.95 -41.80 5.22
N GLU A 944 9.88 -40.98 6.27
CA GLU A 944 9.68 -41.46 7.64
C GLU A 944 8.23 -41.97 7.82
N TYR A 945 8.08 -43.20 8.32
CA TYR A 945 6.76 -43.82 8.47
C TYR A 945 6.04 -43.36 9.73
N TYR A 946 4.79 -42.91 9.57
CA TYR A 946 3.93 -42.51 10.68
C TYR A 946 2.62 -43.32 10.72
N PRO A 947 2.04 -43.63 11.89
CA PRO A 947 0.75 -44.32 11.96
C PRO A 947 -0.38 -43.42 11.43
N TYR A 948 -1.35 -44.03 10.73
CA TYR A 948 -2.61 -43.36 10.40
C TYR A 948 -3.27 -42.78 11.66
N GLY A 949 -3.65 -41.50 11.62
CA GLY A 949 -4.31 -40.79 12.73
C GLY A 949 -3.36 -40.24 13.80
N SER A 950 -2.05 -40.20 13.53
CA SER A 950 -1.03 -39.58 14.40
C SER A 950 -0.77 -38.10 14.05
N ARG A 951 0.21 -37.45 14.70
CA ARG A 951 0.63 -36.07 14.38
C ARG A 951 1.62 -35.97 13.20
N GLY A 952 1.98 -37.10 12.59
CA GLY A 952 2.99 -37.19 11.52
C GLY A 952 4.31 -37.80 12.03
N PRO A 953 5.38 -37.73 11.22
CA PRO A 953 6.71 -38.25 11.58
C PRO A 953 7.35 -37.48 12.75
N VAL A 954 8.14 -38.17 13.56
CA VAL A 954 8.88 -37.61 14.70
C VAL A 954 9.94 -36.62 14.21
N GLY A 955 10.54 -36.84 13.03
CA GLY A 955 11.42 -35.88 12.35
C GLY A 955 10.83 -34.47 12.27
N ALA A 956 9.51 -34.31 12.09
CA ALA A 956 8.88 -33.00 12.02
C ALA A 956 8.99 -32.21 13.35
N HIS A 957 9.03 -32.90 14.49
CA HIS A 957 9.29 -32.27 15.79
C HIS A 957 10.77 -31.89 15.95
N TYR A 958 11.70 -32.73 15.47
CA TYR A 958 13.13 -32.41 15.47
C TYR A 958 13.46 -31.22 14.53
N LEU A 959 12.78 -31.09 13.39
CA LEU A 959 12.91 -29.95 12.48
C LEU A 959 12.53 -28.63 13.14
N ALA A 960 11.38 -28.57 13.85
CA ALA A 960 11.02 -27.37 14.60
C ALA A 960 12.02 -27.09 15.74
N ALA A 961 12.52 -28.13 16.42
CA ALA A 961 13.52 -28.01 17.47
C ALA A 961 14.89 -27.50 16.96
N LYS A 962 15.33 -27.86 15.73
CA LYS A 962 16.53 -27.31 15.04
C LYS A 962 16.48 -25.77 15.05
N HIS A 963 15.30 -25.22 14.80
CA HIS A 963 15.02 -23.78 14.73
C HIS A 963 14.53 -23.15 16.05
N LYS A 964 14.58 -23.91 17.17
CA LYS A 964 14.15 -23.48 18.51
C LYS A 964 12.65 -23.08 18.58
N VAL A 965 11.81 -23.81 17.87
CA VAL A 965 10.34 -23.63 17.80
C VAL A 965 9.63 -24.92 18.25
N GLN A 966 8.41 -24.77 18.76
CA GLN A 966 7.49 -25.88 19.02
C GLN A 966 6.23 -25.71 18.15
N TRP A 967 5.70 -26.79 17.59
CA TRP A 967 4.49 -26.73 16.76
C TRP A 967 3.23 -26.39 17.58
N GLY A 968 2.47 -25.40 17.12
CA GLY A 968 1.31 -24.86 17.83
C GLY A 968 0.03 -25.71 17.78
N ASP A 969 0.00 -26.82 17.04
CA ASP A 969 -1.07 -27.83 17.05
C ASP A 969 -0.93 -28.89 18.17
N MET A 970 0.07 -28.73 19.03
CA MET A 970 0.18 -29.44 20.31
C MET A 970 -0.92 -28.95 21.28
N SER A 971 -2.15 -29.42 21.05
CA SER A 971 -3.30 -29.18 21.95
C SER A 971 -2.98 -29.63 23.37
N LEU A 972 -3.35 -28.81 24.35
CA LEU A 972 -3.25 -29.10 25.79
C LEU A 972 -4.50 -29.82 26.33
N ASP A 973 -5.44 -30.14 25.46
CA ASP A 973 -6.71 -30.80 25.78
C ASP A 973 -6.57 -32.34 25.79
N GLN A 974 -5.61 -32.84 26.60
CA GLN A 974 -5.47 -34.25 27.02
C GLN A 974 -4.94 -34.31 28.47
#